data_AF-A0A1Y2TKU2-F1
#
_entry.id   AF-A0A1Y2TKU2-F1
#
_cell.length_a   1.000
_cell.length_b   1.000
_cell.length_c   1.000
_cell.angle_alpha   90.00
_cell.angle_beta   90.00
_cell.angle_gamma   90.00
#
_symmetry.space_group_name_H-M   'P 1'
#
loop_
_entity.id
_entity.type
_entity.pdbx_description
1 polymer ?
#
loop_
_entity_poly.entity_id
_entity_poly.type
_entity_poly.pdbx_seq_one_letter_code
_entity_poly.pdbx_strand_id
1 'polypeptide(L)'
;MTSSYRLGSSYVKYLYSPSNSVYDFGKASFSIEGWVKTFSGGPLVGRKAHEGGSLHGGFFLYLSRNKITFVNDDGSYYNILESSDINVCDGNWHHVAAVRSGSTGSIYLDGISLPTTQKGNKEPPLSVNSVDRLTIGTVDQNGQEVQFLDGYVAEIRIWNVARTADNISQNLHRRLGPKEMNRNLVGYWPGDFGLALDFSLTRSPTSIVGTNHGAGKSPSLALPSPDSFLGLFRGVYRTHYLEPNSDSWKPSDDLTVTSQGFVVLGSDTILKDVEFDGVSLSWPSSGNPYSGRVAFATWSSNSDYWATAQERLLFEGTSDSKRYRGAIAARRVCFGTLLNIGTAQVMSCVNPRVGSPVTLDSRAIPLSDQFCKLDVGGILHADSNLALKPGSSDRPGYKMYLTTPTLGGVHQSWSFEPNGTIVLRKNSKIALSADAQTRSVVTATADANDLKQKWLMLRDSSQIYNGFSPRAVLAAIGSSGVGIRAKADGDFAQSWYIVGSSFICAFPTLALTVTGGVGTALTLEKWSPSDARQQFTFDGRRITHSISGLIVVARGGLLDGTLVLAQADTTGENTQWTLSTINHSIGIGSNASEVANKAPTPDSTFAGELHQVSQPVRRPKRQTFQDTFSNGLAVGGTTTYVVSITTSNDFGAGTDDKVEMILASRYEQRSLPPQELKTSITHPDNAFERGNRDVFVLEGLDDIGQITDVTIRFAYNTWYFVDHWKIVAMSVTNLKWHTTSLWMVRQEKGNLAPLSMDTKTTRTFSMMVYPKPNYNCTMSLCKAPAQDRIGQWAGFDHTWIEVINKTGRPVKKTYFDCAGGHGGPNSQYGLVEGVCDRNEVVRMSTGHNIDPEHPLKEAYGTARTDGFENANVRCEGRLRWDGQCHQIANRYLWTCVPPTSIDDAPLEQQPNGYGLSVFAFGKYGVGFREWCEANEFGDVAPDDYTSLYPWVQTIVGSGARSQDVVKSTADFRAAIAKVQDPKPDGKEVKAFVQNLYKKHTKDEIMKLTNLTRSQVDELLPDEGWFG
;
A
#
# COMPACT_ATOMS: atom_id res chain seq x y z
N MET A 1 3.44 0.39 -12.43
CA MET A 1 2.37 -0.47 -11.90
C MET A 1 2.47 -1.80 -12.61
N THR A 2 2.24 -2.91 -11.92
CA THR A 2 1.94 -4.20 -12.56
C THR A 2 0.59 -4.11 -13.27
N SER A 3 0.36 -4.96 -14.27
CA SER A 3 -0.85 -4.89 -15.09
C SER A 3 -1.40 -6.26 -15.50
N SER A 4 -2.64 -6.27 -15.97
CA SER A 4 -3.39 -7.45 -16.38
C SER A 4 -3.97 -7.28 -17.79
N TYR A 5 -4.35 -8.40 -18.42
CA TYR A 5 -5.25 -8.35 -19.56
C TYR A 5 -6.65 -7.89 -19.10
N ARG A 6 -7.36 -7.21 -20.00
CA ARG A 6 -8.79 -6.91 -19.88
C ARG A 6 -9.51 -7.60 -21.03
N LEU A 7 -10.36 -8.57 -20.71
CA LEU A 7 -11.08 -9.40 -21.67
C LEU A 7 -12.57 -9.14 -21.54
N GLY A 8 -13.31 -9.34 -22.64
CA GLY A 8 -14.70 -8.94 -22.78
C GLY A 8 -14.95 -7.42 -22.78
N SER A 9 -16.01 -7.05 -23.50
CA SER A 9 -16.92 -5.93 -23.26
C SER A 9 -18.03 -6.02 -24.34
N SER A 10 -18.60 -4.89 -24.79
CA SER A 10 -19.42 -4.82 -26.01
C SER A 10 -18.65 -5.10 -27.31
N TYR A 11 -17.35 -5.42 -27.21
CA TYR A 11 -16.51 -5.95 -28.28
C TYR A 11 -15.96 -7.32 -27.85
N VAL A 12 -16.01 -8.31 -28.74
CA VAL A 12 -15.41 -9.63 -28.50
C VAL A 12 -13.89 -9.49 -28.32
N LYS A 13 -13.40 -9.84 -27.13
CA LYS A 13 -12.00 -9.66 -26.71
C LYS A 13 -11.47 -10.91 -26.02
N TYR A 14 -10.57 -11.62 -26.69
CA TYR A 14 -9.89 -12.83 -26.19
C TYR A 14 -8.50 -12.96 -26.82
N LEU A 15 -7.65 -13.83 -26.25
CA LEU A 15 -6.36 -14.21 -26.86
C LEU A 15 -6.44 -15.62 -27.45
N TYR A 16 -5.69 -15.90 -28.50
CA TYR A 16 -5.49 -17.27 -29.01
C TYR A 16 -4.07 -17.53 -29.47
N SER A 17 -3.61 -18.78 -29.37
CA SER A 17 -2.42 -19.30 -30.05
C SER A 17 -2.86 -20.37 -31.06
N PRO A 18 -2.21 -20.51 -32.23
CA PRO A 18 -2.52 -21.58 -33.18
C PRO A 18 -2.24 -22.95 -32.55
N SER A 19 -2.69 -24.01 -33.21
CA SER A 19 -2.48 -25.38 -32.75
C SER A 19 -0.99 -25.68 -32.55
N ASN A 20 -0.64 -26.23 -31.39
CA ASN A 20 0.74 -26.46 -30.97
C ASN A 20 0.79 -27.72 -30.08
N SER A 21 1.56 -28.72 -30.51
CA SER A 21 1.62 -30.03 -29.85
C SER A 21 2.33 -30.03 -28.49
N VAL A 22 2.92 -28.90 -28.08
CA VAL A 22 3.38 -28.70 -26.69
C VAL A 22 2.23 -28.79 -25.67
N TYR A 23 0.98 -28.63 -26.11
CA TYR A 23 -0.23 -28.78 -25.31
C TYR A 23 -0.91 -30.16 -25.47
N ASP A 24 -0.33 -31.07 -26.26
CA ASP A 24 -0.81 -32.47 -26.43
C ASP A 24 -0.33 -33.35 -25.27
N PHE A 25 -0.88 -33.11 -24.08
CA PHE A 25 -0.52 -33.84 -22.86
C PHE A 25 -0.94 -35.32 -22.86
N GLY A 26 -1.74 -35.75 -23.84
CA GLY A 26 -2.27 -37.11 -23.95
C GLY A 26 -2.93 -37.53 -22.64
N LYS A 27 -2.45 -38.63 -22.07
CA LYS A 27 -2.85 -39.11 -20.74
C LYS A 27 -1.95 -38.64 -19.59
N ALA A 28 -0.83 -37.97 -19.87
CA ALA A 28 0.10 -37.47 -18.85
C ALA A 28 -0.53 -36.34 -18.01
N SER A 29 0.01 -36.12 -16.81
CA SER A 29 -0.44 -35.09 -15.87
C SER A 29 -0.13 -33.67 -16.37
N PHE A 30 -1.02 -32.71 -16.11
CA PHE A 30 -0.82 -31.31 -16.46
C PHE A 30 -1.59 -30.38 -15.52
N SER A 31 -1.31 -29.06 -15.56
CA SER A 31 -2.01 -28.06 -14.77
C SER A 31 -2.24 -26.76 -15.54
N ILE A 32 -3.34 -26.07 -15.22
CA ILE A 32 -3.65 -24.71 -15.66
C ILE A 32 -3.86 -23.87 -14.41
N GLU A 33 -3.26 -22.67 -14.35
CA GLU A 33 -3.50 -21.71 -13.26
C GLU A 33 -3.56 -20.27 -13.79
N GLY A 34 -4.20 -19.36 -13.05
CA GLY A 34 -4.22 -17.95 -13.37
C GLY A 34 -5.13 -17.12 -12.46
N TRP A 35 -4.92 -15.81 -12.46
CA TRP A 35 -5.77 -14.85 -11.75
C TRP A 35 -6.91 -14.34 -12.64
N VAL A 36 -8.08 -14.13 -12.05
CA VAL A 36 -9.29 -13.60 -12.69
C VAL A 36 -10.00 -12.58 -11.81
N LYS A 37 -10.62 -11.56 -12.41
CA LYS A 37 -11.54 -10.59 -11.76
C LYS A 37 -12.74 -10.34 -12.66
N THR A 38 -13.89 -10.95 -12.36
CA THR A 38 -15.10 -10.96 -13.20
C THR A 38 -16.38 -10.84 -12.37
N PHE A 39 -17.46 -10.33 -12.98
CA PHE A 39 -18.83 -10.39 -12.48
C PHE A 39 -19.70 -11.41 -13.24
N SER A 40 -19.22 -11.90 -14.37
CA SER A 40 -20.02 -12.62 -15.39
C SER A 40 -19.64 -14.10 -15.50
N GLY A 41 -18.38 -14.44 -15.19
CA GLY A 41 -17.79 -15.73 -15.55
C GLY A 41 -17.43 -15.80 -17.04
N GLY A 42 -17.16 -17.02 -17.51
CA GLY A 42 -16.68 -17.34 -18.85
C GLY A 42 -15.47 -18.28 -18.82
N PRO A 43 -14.94 -18.69 -19.99
CA PRO A 43 -13.80 -19.60 -20.07
C PRO A 43 -12.50 -18.86 -19.76
N LEU A 44 -11.70 -19.37 -18.81
CA LEU A 44 -10.40 -18.80 -18.46
C LEU A 44 -9.34 -19.21 -19.50
N VAL A 45 -9.26 -20.52 -19.79
CA VAL A 45 -8.39 -21.12 -20.82
C VAL A 45 -9.14 -22.27 -21.49
N GLY A 46 -9.08 -22.38 -22.81
CA GLY A 46 -9.68 -23.48 -23.56
C GLY A 46 -8.86 -23.94 -24.76
N ARG A 47 -8.84 -25.25 -25.01
CA ARG A 47 -8.30 -25.88 -26.23
C ARG A 47 -9.27 -26.99 -26.65
N LYS A 48 -10.40 -26.58 -27.22
CA LYS A 48 -11.52 -27.43 -27.66
C LYS A 48 -12.44 -26.59 -28.55
N ALA A 49 -12.69 -27.02 -29.78
CA ALA A 49 -13.55 -26.33 -30.76
C ALA A 49 -14.86 -27.06 -31.06
N HIS A 50 -14.92 -28.37 -30.77
CA HIS A 50 -16.05 -29.23 -31.10
C HIS A 50 -16.56 -29.98 -29.86
N GLU A 51 -17.83 -30.40 -29.87
CA GLU A 51 -18.37 -31.30 -28.83
C GLU A 51 -17.65 -32.65 -28.88
N GLY A 52 -17.44 -33.21 -30.07
CA GLY A 52 -16.60 -34.38 -30.32
C GLY A 52 -16.06 -34.42 -31.75
N GLY A 53 -15.29 -35.45 -32.07
CA GLY A 53 -14.66 -35.67 -33.37
C GLY A 53 -13.27 -36.28 -33.25
N SER A 54 -12.85 -37.04 -34.28
CA SER A 54 -11.48 -37.55 -34.36
C SER A 54 -10.48 -36.39 -34.36
N LEU A 55 -9.42 -36.50 -33.55
CA LEU A 55 -8.42 -35.44 -33.32
C LEU A 55 -8.94 -34.15 -32.64
N HIS A 56 -10.21 -34.10 -32.23
CA HIS A 56 -10.81 -32.95 -31.52
C HIS A 56 -11.09 -33.28 -30.04
N GLY A 57 -10.13 -33.95 -29.39
CA GLY A 57 -10.04 -33.97 -27.93
C GLY A 57 -9.56 -32.64 -27.38
N GLY A 58 -9.29 -32.56 -26.07
CA GLY A 58 -8.73 -31.36 -25.47
C GLY A 58 -9.16 -31.11 -24.03
N PHE A 59 -9.13 -29.84 -23.63
CA PHE A 59 -9.45 -29.40 -22.27
C PHE A 59 -9.97 -27.97 -22.24
N PHE A 60 -10.70 -27.61 -21.18
CA PHE A 60 -10.93 -26.20 -20.82
C PHE A 60 -11.20 -26.01 -19.33
N LEU A 61 -10.89 -24.81 -18.83
CA LEU A 61 -11.17 -24.33 -17.48
C LEU A 61 -12.17 -23.19 -17.56
N TYR A 62 -13.35 -23.40 -16.98
CA TYR A 62 -14.52 -22.54 -17.12
C TYR A 62 -15.02 -22.04 -15.76
N LEU A 63 -15.42 -20.78 -15.73
CA LEU A 63 -15.94 -20.09 -14.56
C LEU A 63 -17.40 -19.74 -14.80
N SER A 64 -18.26 -19.97 -13.81
CA SER A 64 -19.59 -19.37 -13.76
C SER A 64 -19.86 -18.89 -12.34
N ARG A 65 -20.96 -18.17 -12.15
CA ARG A 65 -21.33 -17.48 -10.90
C ARG A 65 -20.99 -18.29 -9.64
N ASN A 66 -21.54 -19.50 -9.55
CA ASN A 66 -21.43 -20.40 -8.40
C ASN A 66 -20.59 -21.68 -8.63
N LYS A 67 -19.82 -21.79 -9.72
CA LYS A 67 -19.14 -23.04 -10.11
C LYS A 67 -17.84 -22.83 -10.90
N ILE A 68 -16.82 -23.65 -10.62
CA ILE A 68 -15.64 -23.84 -11.49
C ILE A 68 -15.76 -25.23 -12.11
N THR A 69 -15.60 -25.28 -13.43
CA THR A 69 -15.70 -26.50 -14.23
C THR A 69 -14.37 -26.73 -14.96
N PHE A 70 -13.75 -27.90 -14.77
CA PHE A 70 -12.56 -28.33 -15.51
C PHE A 70 -12.88 -29.55 -16.36
N VAL A 71 -12.77 -29.40 -17.68
CA VAL A 71 -13.14 -30.42 -18.67
C VAL A 71 -11.91 -31.02 -19.31
N ASN A 72 -11.90 -32.34 -19.46
CA ASN A 72 -10.93 -33.14 -20.20
C ASN A 72 -11.69 -34.06 -21.16
N ASP A 73 -11.23 -34.19 -22.40
CA ASP A 73 -12.00 -34.84 -23.47
C ASP A 73 -11.05 -35.52 -24.48
N ASP A 74 -11.44 -36.67 -25.06
CA ASP A 74 -10.64 -37.42 -26.05
C ASP A 74 -11.24 -37.46 -27.48
N GLY A 75 -12.24 -36.62 -27.75
CA GLY A 75 -12.95 -36.56 -29.02
C GLY A 75 -14.12 -37.53 -29.12
N SER A 76 -14.25 -38.49 -28.21
CA SER A 76 -15.39 -39.43 -28.12
C SER A 76 -16.00 -39.50 -26.71
N TYR A 77 -15.20 -39.22 -25.69
CA TYR A 77 -15.58 -39.31 -24.28
C TYR A 77 -15.11 -38.07 -23.52
N TYR A 78 -15.81 -37.74 -22.44
CA TYR A 78 -15.53 -36.59 -21.59
C TYR A 78 -15.40 -36.98 -20.12
N ASN A 79 -14.59 -36.20 -19.40
CA ASN A 79 -14.45 -36.24 -17.95
C ASN A 79 -14.41 -34.79 -17.44
N ILE A 80 -15.41 -34.43 -16.65
CA ILE A 80 -15.66 -33.10 -16.12
C ILE A 80 -15.53 -33.16 -14.60
N LEU A 81 -14.66 -32.31 -14.03
CA LEU A 81 -14.66 -32.02 -12.61
C LEU A 81 -15.38 -30.69 -12.38
N GLU A 82 -16.28 -30.67 -11.40
CA GLU A 82 -17.04 -29.48 -11.01
C GLU A 82 -16.90 -29.24 -9.51
N SER A 83 -16.57 -28.01 -9.13
CA SER A 83 -16.74 -27.51 -7.78
C SER A 83 -17.88 -26.49 -7.77
N SER A 84 -18.80 -26.63 -6.82
CA SER A 84 -20.07 -25.88 -6.72
C SER A 84 -20.15 -25.11 -5.39
N ASP A 85 -21.12 -24.20 -5.30
CA ASP A 85 -21.38 -23.34 -4.13
C ASP A 85 -20.18 -22.46 -3.72
N ILE A 86 -19.31 -22.19 -4.70
CA ILE A 86 -18.18 -21.28 -4.59
C ILE A 86 -18.58 -19.82 -4.88
N ASN A 87 -17.70 -18.89 -4.54
CA ASN A 87 -17.72 -17.51 -4.97
C ASN A 87 -16.50 -17.21 -5.84
N VAL A 88 -16.69 -16.88 -7.13
CA VAL A 88 -15.60 -16.50 -8.04
C VAL A 88 -15.98 -15.37 -9.01
N CYS A 89 -17.22 -14.86 -8.93
CA CYS A 89 -17.80 -13.87 -9.85
C CYS A 89 -18.36 -12.63 -9.12
N ASP A 90 -17.76 -12.25 -8.00
CA ASP A 90 -18.16 -11.08 -7.20
C ASP A 90 -17.42 -9.79 -7.55
N GLY A 91 -16.62 -9.81 -8.61
CA GLY A 91 -15.80 -8.68 -9.03
C GLY A 91 -14.53 -8.47 -8.22
N ASN A 92 -14.11 -9.39 -7.34
CA ASN A 92 -12.77 -9.41 -6.71
C ASN A 92 -11.73 -10.15 -7.55
N TRP A 93 -10.45 -10.05 -7.18
CA TRP A 93 -9.38 -10.87 -7.78
C TRP A 93 -9.31 -12.23 -7.07
N HIS A 94 -9.45 -13.31 -7.84
CA HIS A 94 -9.29 -14.69 -7.38
C HIS A 94 -8.21 -15.41 -8.20
N HIS A 95 -7.46 -16.32 -7.57
CA HIS A 95 -6.56 -17.25 -8.25
C HIS A 95 -7.24 -18.61 -8.44
N VAL A 96 -7.44 -19.03 -9.67
CA VAL A 96 -8.04 -20.33 -10.00
C VAL A 96 -6.99 -21.25 -10.60
N ALA A 97 -6.92 -22.49 -10.14
CA ALA A 97 -6.11 -23.52 -10.76
C ALA A 97 -6.88 -24.84 -10.92
N ALA A 98 -6.55 -25.58 -11.97
CA ALA A 98 -7.02 -26.93 -12.22
C ALA A 98 -5.84 -27.84 -12.54
N VAL A 99 -5.78 -28.99 -11.87
CA VAL A 99 -4.68 -29.97 -11.96
C VAL A 99 -5.26 -31.31 -12.38
N ARG A 100 -4.60 -32.01 -13.31
CA ARG A 100 -4.81 -33.44 -13.56
C ARG A 100 -3.54 -34.21 -13.19
N SER A 101 -3.67 -35.19 -12.31
CA SER A 101 -2.58 -36.04 -11.82
C SER A 101 -2.90 -37.51 -12.12
N GLY A 102 -2.42 -38.00 -13.28
CA GLY A 102 -2.86 -39.30 -13.80
C GLY A 102 -4.37 -39.31 -14.06
N SER A 103 -5.10 -40.22 -13.40
CA SER A 103 -6.56 -40.32 -13.43
C SER A 103 -7.27 -39.30 -12.53
N THR A 104 -6.63 -38.79 -11.47
CA THR A 104 -7.29 -37.85 -10.55
C THR A 104 -7.21 -36.42 -11.07
N GLY A 105 -8.15 -35.59 -10.65
CA GLY A 105 -8.12 -34.15 -10.87
C GLY A 105 -8.37 -33.38 -9.59
N SER A 106 -8.07 -32.09 -9.58
CA SER A 106 -8.29 -31.19 -8.44
C SER A 106 -8.50 -29.77 -8.93
N ILE A 107 -9.37 -29.03 -8.24
CA ILE A 107 -9.64 -27.61 -8.51
C ILE A 107 -9.23 -26.83 -7.26
N TYR A 108 -8.57 -25.69 -7.45
CA TYR A 108 -8.13 -24.80 -6.39
C TYR A 108 -8.68 -23.38 -6.61
N LEU A 109 -9.06 -22.73 -5.51
CA LEU A 109 -9.46 -21.32 -5.46
C LEU A 109 -8.63 -20.64 -4.36
N ASP A 110 -7.95 -19.55 -4.71
CA ASP A 110 -7.07 -18.77 -3.83
C ASP A 110 -6.00 -19.62 -3.10
N GLY A 111 -5.56 -20.69 -3.77
CA GLY A 111 -4.58 -21.66 -3.26
C GLY A 111 -5.16 -22.81 -2.43
N ILE A 112 -6.45 -22.73 -2.05
CA ILE A 112 -7.15 -23.76 -1.28
C ILE A 112 -7.73 -24.81 -2.24
N SER A 113 -7.47 -26.09 -1.97
CA SER A 113 -8.09 -27.19 -2.75
C SER A 113 -9.58 -27.29 -2.41
N LEU A 114 -10.42 -27.35 -3.44
CA LEU A 114 -11.88 -27.44 -3.29
C LEU A 114 -12.38 -28.89 -3.42
N PRO A 115 -13.50 -29.25 -2.78
CA PRO A 115 -14.25 -30.45 -3.09
C PRO A 115 -14.69 -30.44 -4.56
N THR A 116 -14.59 -31.58 -5.24
CA THR A 116 -15.01 -31.72 -6.65
C THR A 116 -15.90 -32.96 -6.84
N THR A 117 -16.95 -32.80 -7.64
CA THR A 117 -17.72 -33.91 -8.21
C THR A 117 -17.15 -34.22 -9.58
N GLN A 118 -16.88 -35.50 -9.86
CA GLN A 118 -16.48 -35.97 -11.18
C GLN A 118 -17.69 -36.55 -11.93
N LYS A 119 -17.90 -36.14 -13.18
CA LYS A 119 -18.87 -36.78 -14.10
C LYS A 119 -18.19 -37.06 -15.45
N GLY A 120 -18.50 -38.21 -16.03
CA GLY A 120 -17.95 -38.62 -17.31
C GLY A 120 -18.63 -39.88 -17.82
N ASN A 121 -18.39 -40.22 -19.09
CA ASN A 121 -18.89 -41.44 -19.72
C ASN A 121 -17.79 -42.53 -19.88
N LYS A 122 -16.62 -42.32 -19.24
CA LYS A 122 -15.43 -43.20 -19.29
C LYS A 122 -14.44 -42.81 -18.19
N GLU A 123 -13.71 -43.79 -17.67
CA GLU A 123 -12.69 -43.56 -16.64
C GLU A 123 -11.50 -42.71 -17.16
N PRO A 124 -11.06 -41.68 -16.40
CA PRO A 124 -9.85 -40.92 -16.71
C PRO A 124 -8.56 -41.73 -16.42
N PRO A 125 -7.40 -41.36 -17.01
CA PRO A 125 -7.19 -40.22 -17.89
C PRO A 125 -7.68 -40.45 -19.32
N LEU A 126 -8.39 -39.45 -19.83
CA LEU A 126 -8.70 -39.27 -21.23
C LEU A 126 -7.52 -38.60 -21.95
N SER A 127 -7.43 -38.78 -23.27
CA SER A 127 -6.30 -38.31 -24.08
C SER A 127 -6.58 -36.92 -24.64
N VAL A 128 -6.14 -35.87 -23.95
CA VAL A 128 -6.44 -34.45 -24.29
C VAL A 128 -5.66 -33.89 -25.49
N ASN A 129 -5.24 -34.76 -26.42
CA ASN A 129 -4.59 -34.35 -27.66
C ASN A 129 -5.62 -33.72 -28.60
N SER A 130 -5.19 -32.70 -29.34
CA SER A 130 -6.09 -31.93 -30.19
C SER A 130 -5.38 -31.37 -31.41
N VAL A 131 -6.10 -31.19 -32.52
CA VAL A 131 -5.68 -30.25 -33.57
C VAL A 131 -6.17 -28.82 -33.29
N ASP A 132 -6.95 -28.60 -32.23
CA ASP A 132 -7.56 -27.31 -31.93
C ASP A 132 -6.56 -26.28 -31.39
N ARG A 133 -6.87 -25.00 -31.64
CA ARG A 133 -6.11 -23.84 -31.17
C ARG A 133 -6.30 -23.62 -29.66
N LEU A 134 -5.32 -23.00 -29.00
CA LEU A 134 -5.43 -22.59 -27.60
C LEU A 134 -6.07 -21.20 -27.52
N THR A 135 -6.93 -20.97 -26.53
CA THR A 135 -7.68 -19.73 -26.30
C THR A 135 -7.64 -19.32 -24.82
N ILE A 136 -7.68 -18.01 -24.56
CA ILE A 136 -7.70 -17.41 -23.21
C ILE A 136 -8.81 -16.36 -23.18
N GLY A 137 -9.74 -16.48 -22.23
CA GLY A 137 -10.97 -15.66 -22.16
C GLY A 137 -12.11 -16.13 -23.07
N THR A 138 -11.96 -17.28 -23.74
CA THR A 138 -13.00 -17.94 -24.55
C THR A 138 -12.68 -19.43 -24.65
N VAL A 139 -13.60 -20.18 -25.25
CA VAL A 139 -13.39 -21.52 -25.80
C VAL A 139 -14.11 -21.57 -27.14
N ASP A 140 -13.60 -22.31 -28.13
CA ASP A 140 -14.21 -22.37 -29.47
C ASP A 140 -15.44 -23.30 -29.51
N GLN A 141 -15.55 -24.23 -28.57
CA GLN A 141 -16.74 -25.07 -28.37
C GLN A 141 -17.94 -24.21 -27.99
N ASN A 142 -18.92 -24.12 -28.90
CA ASN A 142 -20.21 -23.45 -28.68
C ASN A 142 -21.01 -24.10 -27.53
N GLY A 143 -22.03 -23.39 -27.04
CA GLY A 143 -22.99 -23.93 -26.06
C GLY A 143 -22.62 -23.66 -24.60
N GLN A 144 -21.57 -22.89 -24.32
CA GLN A 144 -21.27 -22.45 -22.96
C GLN A 144 -22.30 -21.40 -22.49
N GLU A 145 -22.62 -21.42 -21.20
CA GLU A 145 -23.54 -20.46 -20.55
C GLU A 145 -23.10 -19.00 -20.75
N VAL A 146 -21.78 -18.76 -20.80
CA VAL A 146 -21.13 -17.49 -21.15
C VAL A 146 -19.94 -17.80 -22.07
N GLN A 147 -20.04 -17.50 -23.37
CA GLN A 147 -19.00 -17.88 -24.35
C GLN A 147 -17.68 -17.09 -24.21
N PHE A 148 -17.73 -15.85 -23.70
CA PHE A 148 -16.57 -14.96 -23.56
C PHE A 148 -16.46 -14.41 -22.15
N LEU A 149 -15.26 -14.49 -21.56
CA LEU A 149 -14.96 -13.96 -20.24
C LEU A 149 -14.96 -12.42 -20.23
N ASP A 150 -15.82 -11.82 -19.40
CA ASP A 150 -15.90 -10.37 -19.18
C ASP A 150 -15.24 -9.99 -17.84
N GLY A 151 -14.13 -9.27 -17.89
CA GLY A 151 -13.35 -8.91 -16.71
C GLY A 151 -11.84 -8.70 -16.98
N TYR A 152 -11.03 -9.12 -16.02
CA TYR A 152 -9.56 -9.01 -16.08
C TYR A 152 -8.91 -10.37 -15.77
N VAL A 153 -7.78 -10.66 -16.42
CA VAL A 153 -6.97 -11.87 -16.14
C VAL A 153 -5.48 -11.58 -16.16
N ALA A 154 -4.70 -12.29 -15.34
CA ALA A 154 -3.25 -12.17 -15.25
C ALA A 154 -2.59 -13.50 -14.87
N GLU A 155 -1.28 -13.63 -15.09
CA GLU A 155 -0.48 -14.80 -14.69
C GLU A 155 -1.06 -16.14 -15.18
N ILE A 156 -1.65 -16.17 -16.39
CA ILE A 156 -2.13 -17.43 -16.98
C ILE A 156 -0.91 -18.32 -17.24
N ARG A 157 -0.89 -19.53 -16.68
CA ARG A 157 0.21 -20.49 -16.82
C ARG A 157 -0.34 -21.87 -17.16
N ILE A 158 0.35 -22.57 -18.04
CA ILE A 158 0.07 -23.96 -18.40
C ILE A 158 1.34 -24.77 -18.14
N TRP A 159 1.21 -25.81 -17.31
CA TRP A 159 2.30 -26.68 -16.87
C TRP A 159 2.07 -28.09 -17.42
N ASN A 160 3.08 -28.73 -18.02
CA ASN A 160 3.01 -30.12 -18.49
C ASN A 160 3.24 -31.16 -17.37
N VAL A 161 3.00 -30.76 -16.12
CA VAL A 161 3.12 -31.54 -14.89
C VAL A 161 1.95 -31.22 -13.95
N ALA A 162 1.64 -32.11 -13.02
CA ALA A 162 0.77 -31.78 -11.89
C ALA A 162 1.50 -30.83 -10.92
N ARG A 163 0.90 -29.69 -10.59
CA ARG A 163 1.36 -28.80 -9.51
C ARG A 163 0.76 -29.29 -8.18
N THR A 164 1.58 -29.34 -7.12
CA THR A 164 1.09 -29.58 -5.75
C THR A 164 0.46 -28.31 -5.17
N ALA A 165 -0.28 -28.44 -4.06
CA ALA A 165 -0.83 -27.29 -3.34
C ALA A 165 0.25 -26.25 -2.98
N ASP A 166 1.40 -26.68 -2.43
CA ASP A 166 2.54 -25.79 -2.13
C ASP A 166 3.09 -25.10 -3.38
N ASN A 167 3.12 -25.84 -4.49
CA ASN A 167 3.60 -25.35 -5.78
C ASN A 167 2.64 -24.33 -6.43
N ILE A 168 1.40 -24.24 -5.96
CA ILE A 168 0.41 -23.23 -6.31
C ILE A 168 0.48 -22.07 -5.32
N SER A 169 0.41 -22.32 -4.01
CA SER A 169 0.41 -21.28 -2.96
C SER A 169 1.69 -20.43 -2.96
N GLN A 170 2.87 -21.03 -3.16
CA GLN A 170 4.14 -20.30 -3.27
C GLN A 170 4.22 -19.44 -4.54
N ASN A 171 3.44 -19.75 -5.58
CA ASN A 171 3.55 -19.14 -6.91
C ASN A 171 2.38 -18.21 -7.28
N LEU A 172 1.24 -18.28 -6.61
CA LEU A 172 0.09 -17.42 -6.93
C LEU A 172 0.34 -15.95 -6.56
N HIS A 173 1.11 -15.67 -5.50
CA HIS A 173 1.48 -14.31 -5.10
C HIS A 173 2.71 -13.72 -5.81
N ARG A 174 3.38 -14.47 -6.70
CA ARG A 174 4.56 -13.96 -7.44
C ARG A 174 4.29 -13.90 -8.93
N ARG A 175 5.06 -13.08 -9.63
CA ARG A 175 5.24 -13.16 -11.08
C ARG A 175 6.54 -13.94 -11.37
N LEU A 176 6.56 -14.74 -12.43
CA LEU A 176 7.72 -15.53 -12.83
C LEU A 176 8.61 -14.73 -13.80
N GLY A 177 9.92 -14.75 -13.62
CA GLY A 177 10.90 -14.08 -14.45
C GLY A 177 11.68 -15.03 -15.37
N PRO A 178 12.71 -14.52 -16.09
CA PRO A 178 13.51 -15.32 -17.01
C PRO A 178 14.18 -16.54 -16.37
N LYS A 179 14.54 -16.48 -15.08
CA LYS A 179 15.25 -17.55 -14.36
C LYS A 179 14.33 -18.71 -13.96
N GLU A 180 13.03 -18.44 -13.82
CA GLU A 180 12.01 -19.43 -13.51
C GLU A 180 11.51 -20.17 -14.77
N MET A 181 11.86 -19.68 -15.97
CA MET A 181 11.44 -20.30 -17.23
C MET A 181 12.15 -21.63 -17.45
N ASN A 182 11.38 -22.70 -17.42
CA ASN A 182 11.86 -24.08 -17.50
C ASN A 182 10.95 -24.92 -18.42
N ARG A 183 11.40 -26.10 -18.83
CA ARG A 183 10.70 -26.96 -19.81
C ARG A 183 9.33 -27.49 -19.34
N ASN A 184 8.98 -27.33 -18.07
CA ASN A 184 7.70 -27.79 -17.55
C ASN A 184 6.61 -26.70 -17.58
N LEU A 185 7.01 -25.43 -17.70
CA LEU A 185 6.11 -24.31 -17.98
C LEU A 185 6.02 -24.15 -19.50
N VAL A 186 4.89 -24.57 -20.08
CA VAL A 186 4.70 -24.67 -21.54
C VAL A 186 3.85 -23.55 -22.15
N GLY A 187 3.27 -22.68 -21.30
CA GLY A 187 2.65 -21.43 -21.71
C GLY A 187 2.56 -20.47 -20.53
N TYR A 188 2.88 -19.20 -20.73
CA TYR A 188 2.86 -18.18 -19.66
C TYR A 188 2.53 -16.78 -20.18
N TRP A 189 1.37 -16.24 -19.78
CA TRP A 189 0.87 -14.93 -20.18
C TRP A 189 0.62 -14.06 -18.93
N PRO A 190 1.57 -13.19 -18.53
CA PRO A 190 1.51 -12.45 -17.26
C PRO A 190 0.54 -11.27 -17.24
N GLY A 191 0.10 -10.76 -18.39
CA GLY A 191 -0.74 -9.56 -18.48
C GLY A 191 0.02 -8.22 -18.41
N ASP A 192 1.34 -8.25 -18.15
CA ASP A 192 2.10 -7.03 -17.90
C ASP A 192 2.32 -6.20 -19.17
N PHE A 193 2.13 -4.89 -19.05
CA PHE A 193 1.96 -3.89 -20.12
C PHE A 193 0.93 -4.26 -21.20
N GLY A 194 0.05 -5.25 -20.94
CA GLY A 194 -0.86 -5.80 -21.92
C GLY A 194 -0.19 -6.67 -22.99
N LEU A 195 1.10 -7.02 -22.86
CA LEU A 195 1.83 -7.83 -23.84
C LEU A 195 1.19 -9.23 -23.96
N ALA A 196 0.54 -9.50 -25.08
CA ALA A 196 -0.11 -10.78 -25.37
C ALA A 196 0.90 -11.75 -25.99
N LEU A 197 1.91 -12.14 -25.22
CA LEU A 197 2.97 -13.05 -25.62
C LEU A 197 3.11 -14.19 -24.63
N ASP A 198 3.56 -15.34 -25.14
CA ASP A 198 3.97 -16.46 -24.31
C ASP A 198 5.42 -16.25 -23.83
N PHE A 199 5.56 -15.91 -22.54
CA PHE A 199 6.83 -15.68 -21.87
C PHE A 199 7.55 -16.98 -21.47
N SER A 200 6.94 -18.15 -21.68
CA SER A 200 7.58 -19.45 -21.46
C SER A 200 8.64 -19.78 -22.51
N LEU A 201 9.37 -20.89 -22.32
CA LEU A 201 10.37 -21.36 -23.28
C LEU A 201 9.75 -21.83 -24.61
N THR A 202 8.45 -22.10 -24.64
CA THR A 202 7.69 -22.50 -25.84
C THR A 202 7.63 -21.37 -26.87
N ARG A 203 7.46 -20.12 -26.43
CA ARG A 203 7.24 -18.94 -27.30
C ARG A 203 6.08 -19.15 -28.29
N SER A 204 4.98 -19.76 -27.85
CA SER A 204 3.82 -20.04 -28.70
C SER A 204 3.23 -18.72 -29.27
N PRO A 205 3.16 -18.55 -30.61
CA PRO A 205 2.65 -17.32 -31.21
C PRO A 205 1.26 -16.99 -30.69
N THR A 206 1.06 -15.78 -30.18
CA THR A 206 -0.20 -15.38 -29.54
C THR A 206 -0.79 -14.18 -30.29
N SER A 207 -2.10 -14.21 -30.52
CA SER A 207 -2.86 -13.19 -31.25
C SER A 207 -4.03 -12.69 -30.41
N ILE A 208 -4.35 -11.40 -30.55
CA ILE A 208 -5.46 -10.73 -29.87
C ILE A 208 -6.65 -10.66 -30.84
N VAL A 209 -7.84 -11.02 -30.37
CA VAL A 209 -9.10 -10.61 -31.00
C VAL A 209 -9.65 -9.39 -30.26
N GLY A 210 -10.14 -8.38 -31.00
CA GLY A 210 -10.55 -7.10 -30.44
C GLY A 210 -9.35 -6.21 -30.09
N THR A 211 -9.39 -5.54 -28.94
CA THR A 211 -8.28 -4.71 -28.45
C THR A 211 -7.91 -5.01 -27.00
N ASN A 212 -6.62 -5.18 -26.77
CA ASN A 212 -6.00 -5.32 -25.46
C ASN A 212 -4.97 -4.19 -25.30
N HIS A 213 -5.07 -3.42 -24.21
CA HIS A 213 -4.27 -2.22 -23.95
C HIS A 213 -3.61 -2.24 -22.57
N GLY A 214 -3.65 -3.38 -21.87
CA GLY A 214 -3.33 -3.49 -20.45
C GLY A 214 -4.32 -2.73 -19.54
N ALA A 215 -4.78 -3.40 -18.49
CA ALA A 215 -5.37 -2.73 -17.33
C ALA A 215 -4.27 -2.48 -16.30
N GLY A 216 -4.22 -1.27 -15.74
CA GLY A 216 -3.38 -0.94 -14.57
C GLY A 216 -3.97 -1.46 -13.25
N LYS A 217 -4.91 -2.40 -13.34
CA LYS A 217 -5.32 -3.26 -12.24
C LYS A 217 -4.42 -4.49 -12.27
N SER A 218 -3.98 -4.95 -11.11
CA SER A 218 -3.23 -6.19 -10.92
C SER A 218 -3.88 -6.95 -9.77
N PRO A 219 -3.86 -8.30 -9.76
CA PRO A 219 -4.09 -9.06 -8.54
C PRO A 219 -2.97 -8.80 -7.52
N SER A 220 -3.18 -9.29 -6.30
CA SER A 220 -2.32 -9.15 -5.12
C SER A 220 -1.01 -9.93 -5.26
N LEU A 221 -0.14 -9.40 -6.12
CA LEU A 221 1.16 -9.93 -6.49
C LEU A 221 2.28 -9.09 -5.88
N ALA A 222 3.33 -9.77 -5.40
CA ALA A 222 4.56 -9.14 -4.97
C ALA A 222 5.12 -8.23 -6.07
N LEU A 223 5.42 -6.98 -5.70
CA LEU A 223 6.07 -6.02 -6.60
C LEU A 223 7.59 -6.19 -6.54
N PRO A 224 8.33 -5.86 -7.61
CA PRO A 224 9.76 -5.61 -7.51
C PRO A 224 10.03 -4.51 -6.48
N SER A 225 11.10 -4.65 -5.70
CA SER A 225 11.60 -3.59 -4.80
C SER A 225 11.70 -2.27 -5.59
N PRO A 226 11.18 -1.13 -5.05
CA PRO A 226 11.21 0.16 -5.73
C PRO A 226 12.62 0.58 -6.20
N ASP A 227 13.63 0.28 -5.39
CA ASP A 227 15.05 0.57 -5.61
C ASP A 227 15.74 -0.35 -6.64
N SER A 228 15.12 -1.46 -7.03
CA SER A 228 15.68 -2.34 -8.05
C SER A 228 15.61 -1.71 -9.45
N PHE A 229 16.46 -2.15 -10.38
CA PHE A 229 16.37 -1.75 -11.79
C PHE A 229 14.95 -1.94 -12.36
N LEU A 230 14.26 -3.02 -11.95
CA LEU A 230 12.87 -3.31 -12.35
C LEU A 230 11.83 -2.53 -11.55
N GLY A 231 12.19 -1.95 -10.40
CA GLY A 231 11.36 -0.98 -9.68
C GLY A 231 11.32 0.35 -10.45
N LEU A 232 12.51 0.89 -10.74
CA LEU A 232 12.75 2.16 -11.43
C LEU A 232 12.37 2.11 -12.92
N PHE A 233 13.05 1.27 -13.70
CA PHE A 233 13.11 1.34 -15.17
C PHE A 233 12.17 0.36 -15.90
N ARG A 234 11.21 -0.28 -15.21
CA ARG A 234 10.14 -1.04 -15.89
C ARG A 234 9.22 -0.10 -16.68
N GLY A 235 8.84 -0.51 -17.88
CA GLY A 235 7.93 0.26 -18.74
C GLY A 235 8.14 -0.01 -20.22
N VAL A 236 7.19 0.47 -21.01
CA VAL A 236 7.31 0.61 -22.48
C VAL A 236 8.04 1.92 -22.77
N TYR A 237 9.09 1.90 -23.58
CA TYR A 237 9.88 3.07 -23.98
C TYR A 237 9.78 3.28 -25.49
N ARG A 238 9.46 4.50 -25.91
CA ARG A 238 9.32 4.89 -27.32
C ARG A 238 10.66 5.11 -27.98
N THR A 239 11.08 4.13 -28.75
CA THR A 239 12.43 4.07 -29.32
C THR A 239 12.56 4.95 -30.56
N HIS A 240 13.72 5.60 -30.70
CA HIS A 240 14.19 6.23 -31.93
C HIS A 240 15.62 5.78 -32.20
N TYR A 241 16.01 5.71 -33.47
CA TYR A 241 17.36 5.38 -33.90
C TYR A 241 17.95 6.47 -34.80
N LEU A 242 19.28 6.50 -34.88
CA LEU A 242 20.07 7.37 -35.72
C LEU A 242 21.05 6.50 -36.52
N GLU A 243 21.03 6.64 -37.85
CA GLU A 243 21.99 5.97 -38.73
C GLU A 243 23.39 6.58 -38.57
N PRO A 244 24.47 5.83 -38.88
CA PRO A 244 25.80 6.39 -39.02
C PRO A 244 25.80 7.59 -39.99
N ASN A 245 26.45 8.68 -39.59
CA ASN A 245 26.58 9.92 -40.37
C ASN A 245 25.23 10.59 -40.73
N SER A 246 24.23 10.50 -39.86
CA SER A 246 22.95 11.21 -40.00
C SER A 246 22.61 12.02 -38.75
N ASP A 247 21.99 13.19 -38.93
CA ASP A 247 21.51 14.06 -37.85
C ASP A 247 19.99 13.89 -37.58
N SER A 248 19.31 13.02 -38.34
CA SER A 248 17.85 12.87 -38.33
C SER A 248 17.41 11.58 -37.65
N TRP A 249 16.88 11.70 -36.43
CA TRP A 249 16.36 10.58 -35.64
C TRP A 249 15.03 10.04 -36.21
N LYS A 250 14.95 8.73 -36.39
CA LYS A 250 13.79 8.01 -36.94
C LYS A 250 13.12 7.15 -35.86
N PRO A 251 11.79 6.98 -35.85
CA PRO A 251 11.12 6.04 -34.95
C PRO A 251 11.62 4.60 -35.12
N SER A 252 11.60 3.82 -34.04
CA SER A 252 11.88 2.38 -34.02
C SER A 252 10.87 1.67 -33.13
N ASP A 253 10.91 0.34 -33.09
CA ASP A 253 10.08 -0.48 -32.20
C ASP A 253 10.30 -0.15 -30.71
N ASP A 254 9.20 0.01 -29.96
CA ASP A 254 9.22 0.32 -28.53
C ASP A 254 9.97 -0.76 -27.74
N LEU A 255 10.85 -0.36 -26.82
CA LEU A 255 11.57 -1.28 -25.91
C LEU A 255 10.79 -1.40 -24.60
N THR A 256 10.34 -2.60 -24.25
CA THR A 256 9.56 -2.84 -23.02
C THR A 256 10.34 -3.66 -22.00
N VAL A 257 10.66 -3.04 -20.86
CA VAL A 257 11.19 -3.71 -19.67
C VAL A 257 10.03 -4.14 -18.77
N THR A 258 9.75 -5.44 -18.69
CA THR A 258 8.66 -5.99 -17.87
C THR A 258 8.99 -5.93 -16.37
N SER A 259 7.97 -6.01 -15.51
CA SER A 259 8.20 -6.10 -14.06
C SER A 259 8.91 -7.40 -13.60
N GLN A 260 9.06 -8.40 -14.46
CA GLN A 260 9.70 -9.69 -14.16
C GLN A 260 11.15 -9.78 -14.66
N GLY A 261 11.66 -8.77 -15.38
CA GLY A 261 13.00 -8.77 -15.94
C GLY A 261 13.14 -9.37 -17.35
N PHE A 262 12.03 -9.73 -18.01
CA PHE A 262 12.06 -9.88 -19.47
C PHE A 262 12.14 -8.50 -20.13
N VAL A 263 12.88 -8.42 -21.24
CA VAL A 263 12.86 -7.28 -22.15
C VAL A 263 12.24 -7.72 -23.47
N VAL A 264 11.35 -6.89 -24.01
CA VAL A 264 10.63 -7.15 -25.26
C VAL A 264 10.89 -6.00 -26.22
N LEU A 265 11.24 -6.33 -27.46
CA LEU A 265 11.35 -5.39 -28.56
C LEU A 265 10.01 -5.39 -29.33
N GLY A 266 9.49 -4.20 -29.62
CA GLY A 266 8.20 -4.03 -30.29
C GLY A 266 7.06 -4.59 -29.45
N SER A 267 6.26 -5.48 -30.04
CA SER A 267 5.13 -6.13 -29.39
C SER A 267 5.15 -7.66 -29.48
N ASP A 268 6.19 -8.26 -30.07
CA ASP A 268 6.30 -9.70 -30.38
C ASP A 268 7.61 -10.36 -29.91
N THR A 269 8.72 -9.62 -29.85
CA THR A 269 10.07 -10.18 -29.77
C THR A 269 10.61 -10.11 -28.33
N ILE A 270 10.45 -11.19 -27.56
CA ILE A 270 11.05 -11.32 -26.22
C ILE A 270 12.54 -11.66 -26.36
N LEU A 271 13.40 -10.73 -25.96
CA LEU A 271 14.86 -10.88 -26.03
C LEU A 271 15.37 -11.99 -25.09
N LYS A 272 16.41 -12.69 -25.53
CA LYS A 272 17.11 -13.76 -24.82
C LYS A 272 18.44 -13.25 -24.27
N ASP A 273 18.90 -13.91 -23.21
CA ASP A 273 20.23 -13.73 -22.62
C ASP A 273 20.56 -12.26 -22.33
N VAL A 274 19.54 -11.56 -21.79
CA VAL A 274 19.63 -10.15 -21.40
C VAL A 274 20.34 -10.04 -20.05
N GLU A 275 21.45 -9.31 -20.04
CA GLU A 275 22.22 -8.99 -18.85
C GLU A 275 21.87 -7.57 -18.35
N PHE A 276 21.94 -7.36 -17.04
CA PHE A 276 21.71 -6.08 -16.38
C PHE A 276 22.96 -5.67 -15.58
N ASP A 277 23.60 -4.55 -15.96
CA ASP A 277 24.79 -3.97 -15.33
C ASP A 277 24.45 -2.57 -14.77
N GLY A 278 24.07 -2.50 -13.50
CA GLY A 278 23.65 -1.25 -12.86
C GLY A 278 22.41 -0.65 -13.52
N VAL A 279 22.59 0.46 -14.24
CA VAL A 279 21.55 1.11 -15.06
C VAL A 279 21.59 0.72 -16.54
N SER A 280 22.47 -0.20 -16.94
CA SER A 280 22.57 -0.70 -18.32
C SER A 280 21.89 -2.06 -18.47
N LEU A 281 21.37 -2.33 -19.67
CA LEU A 281 21.09 -3.69 -20.12
C LEU A 281 21.73 -3.95 -21.50
N SER A 282 22.10 -5.21 -21.74
CA SER A 282 22.71 -5.66 -22.99
C SER A 282 22.23 -7.06 -23.36
N TRP A 283 22.23 -7.36 -24.66
CA TRP A 283 21.83 -8.67 -25.19
C TRP A 283 22.70 -9.06 -26.40
N PRO A 284 23.05 -10.35 -26.55
CA PRO A 284 23.82 -10.84 -27.69
C PRO A 284 22.95 -10.93 -28.95
N SER A 285 23.58 -11.04 -30.13
CA SER A 285 22.89 -11.36 -31.38
C SER A 285 22.50 -12.84 -31.49
N SER A 286 23.06 -13.70 -30.65
CA SER A 286 22.70 -15.11 -30.58
C SER A 286 21.22 -15.26 -30.19
N GLY A 287 20.38 -15.71 -31.12
CA GLY A 287 18.96 -15.97 -30.89
C GLY A 287 18.07 -14.73 -30.74
N ASN A 288 18.60 -13.53 -30.99
CA ASN A 288 17.91 -12.23 -31.03
C ASN A 288 18.02 -11.61 -32.44
N PRO A 289 17.23 -10.59 -32.82
CA PRO A 289 17.32 -9.97 -34.15
C PRO A 289 18.66 -9.25 -34.42
N TYR A 290 19.27 -8.71 -33.37
CA TYR A 290 20.52 -7.94 -33.38
C TYR A 290 21.14 -7.92 -31.99
N SER A 291 22.41 -7.50 -31.85
CA SER A 291 23.08 -7.29 -30.56
C SER A 291 23.10 -5.83 -30.16
N GLY A 292 22.77 -5.50 -28.91
CA GLY A 292 22.81 -4.11 -28.44
C GLY A 292 23.08 -3.94 -26.95
N ARG A 293 23.37 -2.69 -26.58
CA ARG A 293 23.54 -2.24 -25.19
C ARG A 293 22.92 -0.86 -25.04
N VAL A 294 22.10 -0.68 -24.02
CA VAL A 294 21.48 0.60 -23.65
C VAL A 294 21.66 0.90 -22.16
N ALA A 295 21.85 2.17 -21.82
CA ALA A 295 21.95 2.68 -20.45
C ALA A 295 20.76 3.60 -20.17
N PHE A 296 20.15 3.44 -18.99
CA PHE A 296 18.96 4.19 -18.58
C PHE A 296 19.32 5.39 -17.70
N ALA A 297 18.53 6.45 -17.82
CA ALA A 297 18.63 7.66 -17.03
C ALA A 297 17.23 8.10 -16.54
N THR A 298 17.18 8.86 -15.45
CA THR A 298 15.92 9.35 -14.87
C THR A 298 15.36 10.60 -15.57
N TRP A 299 16.16 11.26 -16.42
CA TRP A 299 15.88 12.51 -17.14
C TRP A 299 16.93 12.72 -18.26
N SER A 300 16.75 13.71 -19.14
CA SER A 300 17.86 14.27 -19.97
C SER A 300 17.69 15.77 -20.22
N SER A 301 18.82 16.47 -20.11
CA SER A 301 19.03 17.88 -20.47
C SER A 301 19.63 18.09 -21.86
N ASN A 302 20.02 17.04 -22.59
CA ASN A 302 20.83 17.24 -23.79
C ASN A 302 19.99 17.66 -25.01
N SER A 303 20.20 18.92 -25.43
CA SER A 303 19.58 19.59 -26.58
C SER A 303 19.87 18.92 -27.93
N ASP A 304 21.05 18.30 -28.07
CA ASP A 304 21.50 17.64 -29.31
C ASP A 304 20.67 16.37 -29.60
N TYR A 305 19.91 15.92 -28.60
CA TYR A 305 19.04 14.77 -28.64
C TYR A 305 17.59 15.26 -28.66
N TRP A 306 17.19 16.12 -27.72
CA TRP A 306 15.82 16.58 -27.58
C TRP A 306 15.71 18.11 -27.69
N ALA A 307 14.88 18.58 -28.64
CA ALA A 307 14.60 20.02 -28.82
C ALA A 307 14.00 20.72 -27.58
N THR A 308 13.51 19.94 -26.60
CA THR A 308 13.21 20.36 -25.23
C THR A 308 13.64 19.27 -24.26
N ALA A 309 14.09 19.64 -23.05
CA ALA A 309 14.39 18.69 -21.98
C ALA A 309 13.19 17.74 -21.69
N GLN A 310 13.48 16.56 -21.14
CA GLN A 310 12.48 15.51 -20.92
C GLN A 310 12.38 15.11 -19.43
N GLU A 311 11.23 15.41 -18.81
CA GLU A 311 10.85 15.03 -17.43
C GLU A 311 10.47 13.53 -17.33
N ARG A 312 11.26 12.64 -17.94
CA ARG A 312 10.91 11.22 -18.12
C ARG A 312 12.13 10.32 -17.95
N LEU A 313 11.88 9.09 -17.53
CA LEU A 313 12.85 8.00 -17.67
C LEU A 313 13.19 7.80 -19.15
N LEU A 314 14.48 7.67 -19.44
CA LEU A 314 15.01 7.48 -20.79
C LEU A 314 15.96 6.28 -20.84
N PHE A 315 16.32 5.87 -22.06
CA PHE A 315 17.55 5.12 -22.33
C PHE A 315 18.29 5.70 -23.53
N GLU A 316 19.59 5.47 -23.60
CA GLU A 316 20.45 5.72 -24.78
C GLU A 316 21.43 4.55 -24.98
N GLY A 317 21.87 4.29 -26.21
CA GLY A 317 22.78 3.18 -26.48
C GLY A 317 23.10 2.95 -27.95
N THR A 318 23.60 1.75 -28.26
CA THR A 318 23.98 1.33 -29.62
C THR A 318 23.57 -0.10 -29.93
N SER A 319 23.29 -0.35 -31.21
CA SER A 319 23.01 -1.66 -31.79
C SER A 319 23.30 -1.59 -33.30
N ASP A 320 23.94 -2.60 -33.88
CA ASP A 320 24.29 -2.69 -35.31
C ASP A 320 24.88 -1.39 -35.91
N SER A 321 25.85 -0.80 -35.21
CA SER A 321 26.49 0.50 -35.51
C SER A 321 25.57 1.73 -35.48
N LYS A 322 24.26 1.57 -35.30
CA LYS A 322 23.30 2.66 -35.13
C LYS A 322 23.27 3.11 -33.66
N ARG A 323 22.88 4.37 -33.45
CA ARG A 323 22.65 4.92 -32.12
C ARG A 323 21.15 4.85 -31.81
N TYR A 324 20.81 4.42 -30.60
CA TYR A 324 19.43 4.25 -30.15
C TYR A 324 19.16 5.13 -28.93
N ARG A 325 17.91 5.57 -28.78
CA ARG A 325 17.40 6.19 -27.57
C ARG A 325 15.93 5.86 -27.39
N GLY A 326 15.42 5.97 -26.17
CA GLY A 326 13.98 5.88 -25.93
C GLY A 326 13.54 6.75 -24.77
N ALA A 327 12.29 7.21 -24.83
CA ALA A 327 11.65 7.92 -23.73
C ALA A 327 10.42 7.13 -23.25
N ILE A 328 10.21 7.02 -21.94
CA ILE A 328 9.12 6.17 -21.43
C ILE A 328 7.75 6.63 -21.95
N ALA A 329 6.93 5.68 -22.38
CA ALA A 329 5.57 5.93 -22.86
C ALA A 329 4.68 6.46 -21.73
N ALA A 330 3.57 7.14 -22.07
CA ALA A 330 2.62 7.61 -21.07
C ALA A 330 1.97 6.43 -20.33
N ARG A 331 2.23 6.30 -19.02
CA ARG A 331 1.67 5.24 -18.19
C ARG A 331 0.24 5.61 -17.82
N ARG A 332 -0.68 4.66 -17.94
CA ARG A 332 -2.04 4.75 -17.38
C ARG A 332 -1.93 4.56 -15.85
N VAL A 333 -2.20 5.60 -15.06
CA VAL A 333 -1.90 5.64 -13.61
C VAL A 333 -3.09 5.36 -12.69
N CYS A 334 -4.32 5.53 -13.16
CA CYS A 334 -5.51 5.02 -12.48
C CYS A 334 -6.61 4.74 -13.49
N PHE A 335 -7.53 3.84 -13.15
CA PHE A 335 -8.67 3.39 -13.95
C PHE A 335 -9.90 3.40 -13.06
N GLY A 336 -11.01 3.93 -13.53
CA GLY A 336 -12.26 3.94 -12.77
C GLY A 336 -13.41 4.64 -13.48
N THR A 337 -14.55 4.68 -12.82
CA THR A 337 -15.75 5.36 -13.32
C THR A 337 -15.75 6.79 -12.78
N LEU A 338 -15.85 7.80 -13.66
CA LEU A 338 -15.86 9.21 -13.26
C LEU A 338 -17.28 9.63 -12.88
N LEU A 339 -17.58 9.62 -11.57
CA LEU A 339 -18.81 10.16 -10.99
C LEU A 339 -18.73 11.69 -10.91
N ASN A 340 -19.79 12.38 -11.34
CA ASN A 340 -19.95 13.81 -11.13
C ASN A 340 -20.73 14.10 -9.84
N ILE A 341 -20.16 14.87 -8.92
CA ILE A 341 -20.83 15.20 -7.63
C ILE A 341 -22.07 16.08 -7.88
N GLY A 342 -21.98 17.01 -8.84
CA GLY A 342 -23.06 17.93 -9.18
C GLY A 342 -24.33 17.26 -9.68
N THR A 343 -24.23 16.09 -10.33
CA THR A 343 -25.39 15.40 -10.93
C THR A 343 -25.70 14.02 -10.34
N ALA A 344 -24.77 13.39 -9.61
CA ALA A 344 -24.83 11.97 -9.24
C ALA A 344 -24.87 11.02 -10.45
N GLN A 345 -24.31 11.46 -11.59
CA GLN A 345 -24.25 10.67 -12.82
C GLN A 345 -22.80 10.37 -13.18
N VAL A 346 -22.59 9.23 -13.86
CA VAL A 346 -21.27 8.77 -14.31
C VAL A 346 -21.00 9.18 -15.75
N MET A 347 -19.73 9.46 -16.04
CA MET A 347 -19.26 9.65 -17.41
C MET A 347 -19.39 8.33 -18.20
N SER A 348 -19.94 8.41 -19.41
CA SER A 348 -20.17 7.27 -20.31
C SER A 348 -19.91 7.65 -21.77
N CYS A 349 -19.57 6.67 -22.61
CA CYS A 349 -19.45 6.84 -24.06
C CYS A 349 -19.83 5.54 -24.80
N VAL A 350 -21.14 5.38 -25.07
CA VAL A 350 -21.68 4.22 -25.79
C VAL A 350 -21.09 4.12 -27.21
N ASN A 351 -20.62 2.93 -27.59
CA ASN A 351 -19.97 2.64 -28.88
C ASN A 351 -18.81 3.61 -29.21
N PRO A 352 -17.72 3.60 -28.40
CA PRO A 352 -16.67 4.61 -28.43
C PRO A 352 -15.81 4.55 -29.70
N ARG A 353 -15.92 5.57 -30.56
CA ARG A 353 -15.15 5.78 -31.79
C ARG A 353 -14.56 7.19 -31.81
N VAL A 354 -13.67 7.46 -32.76
CA VAL A 354 -13.17 8.84 -32.99
C VAL A 354 -14.34 9.73 -33.38
N GLY A 355 -14.54 10.82 -32.64
CA GLY A 355 -15.68 11.73 -32.78
C GLY A 355 -16.90 11.38 -31.91
N SER A 356 -16.93 10.25 -31.20
CA SER A 356 -18.03 9.93 -30.29
C SER A 356 -18.13 10.98 -29.15
N PRO A 357 -19.33 11.51 -28.85
CA PRO A 357 -19.52 12.43 -27.74
C PRO A 357 -19.44 11.70 -26.40
N VAL A 358 -19.11 12.44 -25.34
CA VAL A 358 -19.06 11.91 -23.96
C VAL A 358 -20.24 12.47 -23.15
N THR A 359 -20.96 11.55 -22.50
CA THR A 359 -22.30 11.78 -21.92
C THR A 359 -22.36 11.41 -20.44
N LEU A 360 -23.49 11.73 -19.80
CA LEU A 360 -23.81 11.39 -18.41
C LEU A 360 -24.88 10.28 -18.37
N ASP A 361 -24.61 9.21 -17.63
CA ASP A 361 -25.53 8.09 -17.41
C ASP A 361 -25.81 7.88 -15.91
N SER A 362 -26.92 7.21 -15.59
CA SER A 362 -27.37 6.86 -14.24
C SER A 362 -27.80 5.38 -14.13
N ARG A 363 -27.43 4.56 -15.11
CA ARG A 363 -27.66 3.10 -15.13
C ARG A 363 -26.51 2.35 -14.45
N ALA A 364 -26.74 1.07 -14.14
CA ALA A 364 -25.74 0.19 -13.53
C ALA A 364 -24.44 0.21 -14.36
N ILE A 365 -23.31 0.44 -13.69
CA ILE A 365 -21.99 0.64 -14.31
C ILE A 365 -21.57 -0.66 -15.02
N PRO A 366 -21.57 -0.72 -16.36
CA PRO A 366 -20.91 -1.81 -17.05
C PRO A 366 -19.41 -1.57 -16.98
N LEU A 367 -18.60 -2.64 -16.90
CA LEU A 367 -17.14 -2.50 -16.84
C LEU A 367 -16.57 -1.78 -18.09
N SER A 368 -17.31 -1.77 -19.21
CA SER A 368 -16.99 -1.08 -20.48
C SER A 368 -16.50 0.35 -20.25
N ASP A 369 -17.33 1.20 -19.65
CA ASP A 369 -17.27 2.67 -19.69
C ASP A 369 -16.30 3.31 -18.68
N GLN A 370 -15.31 2.54 -18.21
CA GLN A 370 -14.25 3.07 -17.34
C GLN A 370 -13.27 3.97 -18.11
N PHE A 371 -12.80 5.02 -17.43
CA PHE A 371 -11.81 5.96 -17.93
C PHE A 371 -10.49 5.78 -17.17
N CYS A 372 -9.36 6.05 -17.83
CA CYS A 372 -8.04 6.02 -17.19
C CYS A 372 -7.27 7.33 -17.34
N LYS A 373 -6.62 7.76 -16.26
CA LYS A 373 -5.72 8.92 -16.23
C LYS A 373 -4.35 8.56 -16.78
N LEU A 374 -3.73 9.45 -17.54
CA LEU A 374 -2.31 9.39 -17.90
C LEU A 374 -1.44 10.17 -16.90
N ASP A 375 -0.22 9.68 -16.66
CA ASP A 375 0.80 10.35 -15.85
C ASP A 375 1.09 11.79 -16.33
N VAL A 376 1.32 12.00 -17.63
CA VAL A 376 1.54 13.32 -18.27
C VAL A 376 0.31 14.25 -18.26
N GLY A 377 -0.79 13.85 -17.62
CA GLY A 377 -2.08 14.51 -17.75
C GLY A 377 -2.78 14.09 -19.04
N GLY A 378 -4.04 13.68 -18.90
CA GLY A 378 -4.81 13.07 -19.97
C GLY A 378 -5.86 12.13 -19.40
N ILE A 379 -6.99 12.00 -20.08
CA ILE A 379 -8.07 11.06 -19.77
C ILE A 379 -8.31 10.25 -21.04
N LEU A 380 -8.20 8.92 -20.96
CA LEU A 380 -8.54 8.02 -22.05
C LEU A 380 -9.77 7.20 -21.66
N HIS A 381 -10.64 6.88 -22.62
CA HIS A 381 -11.61 5.81 -22.46
C HIS A 381 -10.84 4.47 -22.44
N ALA A 382 -10.96 3.69 -21.36
CA ALA A 382 -10.02 2.61 -21.08
C ALA A 382 -10.11 1.45 -22.10
N ASP A 383 -11.27 1.30 -22.75
CA ASP A 383 -11.62 0.15 -23.59
C ASP A 383 -11.32 0.33 -25.08
N SER A 384 -11.38 1.58 -25.57
CA SER A 384 -11.05 1.99 -26.94
C SER A 384 -9.72 2.75 -27.05
N ASN A 385 -9.10 3.07 -25.91
CA ASN A 385 -7.86 3.85 -25.79
C ASN A 385 -7.92 5.28 -26.38
N LEU A 386 -9.11 5.80 -26.69
CA LEU A 386 -9.28 7.14 -27.24
C LEU A 386 -9.25 8.21 -26.15
N ALA A 387 -8.62 9.34 -26.43
CA ALA A 387 -8.45 10.47 -25.51
C ALA A 387 -9.66 11.42 -25.48
N LEU A 388 -9.95 11.93 -24.29
CA LEU A 388 -10.94 12.98 -24.03
C LEU A 388 -10.42 14.34 -24.49
N LYS A 389 -11.09 14.93 -25.49
CA LYS A 389 -10.77 16.25 -26.05
C LYS A 389 -12.01 17.14 -26.08
N PRO A 390 -11.92 18.45 -25.75
CA PRO A 390 -13.03 19.38 -25.89
C PRO A 390 -13.18 19.85 -27.35
N GLY A 391 -14.39 20.25 -27.74
CA GLY A 391 -14.64 20.86 -29.06
C GLY A 391 -13.81 22.13 -29.32
N SER A 392 -13.44 22.86 -28.27
CA SER A 392 -12.43 23.93 -28.29
C SER A 392 -11.61 23.93 -27.00
N SER A 393 -10.33 24.26 -27.10
CA SER A 393 -9.41 24.42 -25.95
C SER A 393 -9.30 25.85 -25.44
N ASP A 394 -9.95 26.80 -26.12
CA ASP A 394 -9.60 28.22 -26.04
C ASP A 394 -10.71 29.07 -25.40
N ARG A 395 -11.93 28.51 -25.35
CA ARG A 395 -13.11 29.10 -24.70
C ARG A 395 -13.95 27.98 -24.06
N PRO A 396 -14.68 28.25 -22.95
CA PRO A 396 -15.64 27.31 -22.38
C PRO A 396 -16.90 27.17 -23.27
N GLY A 397 -17.79 26.23 -22.93
CA GLY A 397 -19.09 26.01 -23.57
C GLY A 397 -19.12 24.89 -24.62
N TYR A 398 -18.06 24.09 -24.75
CA TYR A 398 -17.94 23.07 -25.81
C TYR A 398 -18.12 21.65 -25.25
N LYS A 399 -18.84 20.80 -26.00
CA LYS A 399 -18.98 19.37 -25.65
C LYS A 399 -17.65 18.63 -25.71
N MET A 400 -17.57 17.53 -24.95
CA MET A 400 -16.44 16.62 -24.92
C MET A 400 -16.61 15.45 -25.90
N TYR A 401 -15.51 15.04 -26.52
CA TYR A 401 -15.45 13.96 -27.51
C TYR A 401 -14.26 13.03 -27.28
N LEU A 402 -14.37 11.80 -27.78
CA LEU A 402 -13.24 10.87 -27.88
C LEU A 402 -12.48 11.04 -29.20
N THR A 403 -11.15 10.98 -29.17
CA THR A 403 -10.29 11.15 -30.34
C THR A 403 -8.96 10.41 -30.21
N THR A 404 -8.12 10.39 -31.25
CA THR A 404 -6.81 9.73 -31.21
C THR A 404 -5.89 10.41 -30.18
N PRO A 405 -5.23 9.66 -29.27
CA PRO A 405 -4.36 10.25 -28.25
C PRO A 405 -3.12 10.97 -28.82
N THR A 406 -2.94 12.23 -28.43
CA THR A 406 -1.70 13.00 -28.60
C THR A 406 -1.01 13.06 -27.24
N LEU A 407 0.05 12.26 -27.02
CA LEU A 407 0.71 12.20 -25.71
C LEU A 407 1.25 13.58 -25.30
N GLY A 408 0.88 14.06 -24.11
CA GLY A 408 1.26 15.39 -23.60
C GLY A 408 0.68 16.58 -24.39
N GLY A 409 -0.11 16.33 -25.44
CA GLY A 409 -0.62 17.37 -26.32
C GLY A 409 -1.57 18.29 -25.58
N VAL A 410 -1.28 19.59 -25.57
CA VAL A 410 -1.92 20.59 -24.68
C VAL A 410 -3.46 20.61 -24.73
N HIS A 411 -4.07 20.22 -25.86
CA HIS A 411 -5.52 20.14 -26.05
C HIS A 411 -6.19 18.88 -25.45
N GLN A 412 -5.41 17.92 -24.97
CA GLN A 412 -5.85 16.66 -24.36
C GLN A 412 -5.27 16.44 -22.95
N SER A 413 -4.29 17.23 -22.53
CA SER A 413 -3.68 17.13 -21.21
C SER A 413 -4.50 17.87 -20.15
N TRP A 414 -4.85 17.17 -19.08
CA TRP A 414 -5.65 17.70 -17.96
C TRP A 414 -4.85 17.73 -16.66
N SER A 415 -5.12 18.72 -15.81
CA SER A 415 -4.77 18.73 -14.39
C SER A 415 -5.97 18.29 -13.55
N PHE A 416 -5.69 17.71 -12.39
CA PHE A 416 -6.68 17.18 -11.47
C PHE A 416 -6.41 17.86 -10.13
N GLU A 417 -7.24 18.84 -9.79
CA GLU A 417 -7.03 19.68 -8.62
C GLU A 417 -7.41 18.94 -7.34
N PRO A 418 -6.73 19.17 -6.19
CA PRO A 418 -7.04 18.51 -4.93
C PRO A 418 -8.50 18.72 -4.46
N ASN A 419 -9.14 19.79 -4.93
CA ASN A 419 -10.54 20.10 -4.65
C ASN A 419 -11.56 19.33 -5.53
N GLY A 420 -11.11 18.39 -6.36
CA GLY A 420 -11.94 17.56 -7.24
C GLY A 420 -12.31 18.18 -8.60
N THR A 421 -11.87 19.41 -8.91
CA THR A 421 -12.05 20.00 -10.26
C THR A 421 -11.01 19.44 -11.24
N ILE A 422 -11.39 19.23 -12.50
CA ILE A 422 -10.48 18.82 -13.59
C ILE A 422 -10.37 19.97 -14.59
N VAL A 423 -9.16 20.49 -14.83
CA VAL A 423 -8.91 21.65 -15.72
C VAL A 423 -7.98 21.33 -16.88
N LEU A 424 -8.11 22.05 -17.99
CA LEU A 424 -7.29 21.84 -19.18
C LEU A 424 -5.90 22.48 -19.01
N ARG A 425 -4.80 21.73 -19.22
CA ARG A 425 -3.43 22.28 -19.03
C ARG A 425 -3.10 23.46 -19.94
N LYS A 426 -3.67 23.52 -21.16
CA LYS A 426 -3.51 24.69 -22.06
C LYS A 426 -4.07 25.99 -21.46
N ASN A 427 -5.12 25.89 -20.66
CA ASN A 427 -5.83 27.03 -20.10
C ASN A 427 -6.61 26.59 -18.85
N SER A 428 -5.99 26.75 -17.67
CA SER A 428 -6.55 26.33 -16.38
C SER A 428 -7.85 27.05 -16.00
N LYS A 429 -8.23 28.13 -16.70
CA LYS A 429 -9.54 28.79 -16.58
C LYS A 429 -10.68 27.98 -17.22
N ILE A 430 -10.39 26.86 -17.88
CA ILE A 430 -11.37 25.97 -18.52
C ILE A 430 -11.39 24.64 -17.76
N ALA A 431 -12.53 24.35 -17.13
CA ALA A 431 -12.79 23.13 -16.38
C ALA A 431 -13.74 22.17 -17.12
N LEU A 432 -13.67 20.90 -16.75
CA LEU A 432 -14.61 19.85 -17.16
C LEU A 432 -15.89 19.95 -16.30
N SER A 433 -17.06 20.06 -16.92
CA SER A 433 -18.34 20.23 -16.22
C SER A 433 -19.44 19.31 -16.76
N ALA A 434 -20.43 19.02 -15.92
CA ALA A 434 -21.59 18.21 -16.24
C ALA A 434 -22.83 19.07 -16.56
N ASP A 435 -23.39 18.88 -17.76
CA ASP A 435 -24.70 19.38 -18.11
C ASP A 435 -25.75 18.25 -18.03
N ALA A 436 -26.51 18.23 -16.94
CA ALA A 436 -27.62 17.30 -16.73
C ALA A 436 -28.79 17.53 -17.70
N GLN A 437 -29.01 18.76 -18.21
CA GLN A 437 -30.13 19.06 -19.09
C GLN A 437 -29.95 18.41 -20.47
N THR A 438 -28.75 18.51 -21.05
CA THR A 438 -28.41 17.82 -22.31
C THR A 438 -27.68 16.50 -22.12
N ARG A 439 -27.62 15.97 -20.87
CA ARG A 439 -26.88 14.76 -20.44
C ARG A 439 -25.46 14.66 -21.02
N SER A 440 -24.79 15.80 -21.14
CA SER A 440 -23.52 15.94 -21.85
C SER A 440 -22.40 16.34 -20.89
N VAL A 441 -21.18 15.89 -21.17
CA VAL A 441 -19.99 16.47 -20.55
C VAL A 441 -19.52 17.64 -21.43
N VAL A 442 -19.20 18.77 -20.80
CA VAL A 442 -18.87 20.04 -21.46
C VAL A 442 -17.66 20.72 -20.81
N THR A 443 -17.11 21.75 -21.46
CA THR A 443 -16.21 22.70 -20.82
C THR A 443 -16.97 23.88 -20.19
N ALA A 444 -16.53 24.34 -19.02
CA ALA A 444 -17.05 25.53 -18.34
C ALA A 444 -15.90 26.45 -17.89
N THR A 445 -16.22 27.68 -17.49
CA THR A 445 -15.26 28.52 -16.75
C THR A 445 -14.98 27.86 -15.40
N ALA A 446 -13.70 27.71 -15.05
CA ALA A 446 -13.29 27.03 -13.84
C ALA A 446 -13.81 27.74 -12.57
N ASP A 447 -14.62 27.03 -11.78
CA ASP A 447 -15.09 27.42 -10.46
C ASP A 447 -14.78 26.29 -9.48
N ALA A 448 -14.13 26.64 -8.37
CA ALA A 448 -13.78 25.71 -7.31
C ALA A 448 -14.99 25.28 -6.45
N ASN A 449 -16.14 25.95 -6.58
CA ASN A 449 -17.34 25.73 -5.78
C ASN A 449 -18.48 25.05 -6.56
N ASP A 450 -18.48 25.12 -7.89
CA ASP A 450 -19.49 24.47 -8.73
C ASP A 450 -19.38 22.94 -8.65
N LEU A 451 -20.34 22.30 -7.97
CA LEU A 451 -20.40 20.85 -7.84
C LEU A 451 -20.46 20.12 -9.20
N LYS A 452 -20.98 20.76 -10.27
CA LYS A 452 -20.98 20.19 -11.63
C LYS A 452 -19.57 20.05 -12.21
N GLN A 453 -18.59 20.77 -11.68
CA GLN A 453 -17.19 20.68 -12.07
C GLN A 453 -16.39 19.68 -11.24
N LYS A 454 -17.03 19.01 -10.27
CA LYS A 454 -16.39 18.07 -9.36
C LYS A 454 -16.54 16.63 -9.82
N TRP A 455 -15.40 15.97 -9.95
CA TRP A 455 -15.30 14.61 -10.48
C TRP A 455 -14.55 13.69 -9.51
N LEU A 456 -15.21 12.62 -9.11
CA LEU A 456 -14.66 11.55 -8.29
C LEU A 456 -14.42 10.32 -9.16
N MET A 457 -13.20 9.77 -9.17
CA MET A 457 -12.94 8.49 -9.83
C MET A 457 -13.23 7.34 -8.86
N LEU A 458 -14.37 6.68 -9.04
CA LEU A 458 -14.76 5.46 -8.35
C LEU A 458 -13.91 4.28 -8.83
N ARG A 459 -13.29 3.54 -7.91
CA ARG A 459 -12.33 2.47 -8.19
C ARG A 459 -12.55 1.28 -7.26
N ASP A 460 -12.32 0.09 -7.81
CA ASP A 460 -12.29 -1.19 -7.10
C ASP A 460 -13.36 -1.34 -6.00
N SER A 461 -14.62 -1.40 -6.45
CA SER A 461 -15.77 -1.76 -5.63
C SER A 461 -15.62 -3.17 -5.05
N SER A 462 -16.02 -3.33 -3.80
CA SER A 462 -16.06 -4.61 -3.08
C SER A 462 -17.48 -4.95 -2.66
N GLN A 463 -17.78 -6.25 -2.47
CA GLN A 463 -18.95 -6.66 -1.69
C GLN A 463 -18.64 -6.52 -0.19
N ILE A 464 -19.65 -6.18 0.60
CA ILE A 464 -19.54 -6.04 2.07
C ILE A 464 -20.49 -7.05 2.70
N TYR A 465 -19.95 -8.11 3.28
CA TYR A 465 -20.70 -9.19 3.93
C TYR A 465 -21.16 -8.76 5.32
N ASN A 466 -22.27 -9.34 5.81
CA ASN A 466 -22.80 -9.14 7.15
C ASN A 466 -22.82 -10.47 7.93
N GLY A 467 -22.52 -10.45 9.23
CA GLY A 467 -22.44 -11.67 10.03
C GLY A 467 -23.76 -12.43 10.20
N PHE A 468 -24.93 -11.81 9.94
CA PHE A 468 -26.25 -12.47 10.01
C PHE A 468 -26.34 -13.78 9.20
N SER A 469 -25.53 -13.93 8.15
CA SER A 469 -25.36 -15.18 7.43
C SER A 469 -24.07 -15.12 6.62
N PRO A 470 -23.33 -16.23 6.40
CA PRO A 470 -22.23 -16.27 5.43
C PRO A 470 -22.67 -15.90 3.99
N ARG A 471 -23.99 -15.86 3.72
CA ARG A 471 -24.57 -15.39 2.46
C ARG A 471 -25.19 -13.97 2.53
N ALA A 472 -25.12 -13.26 3.66
CA ALA A 472 -25.66 -11.91 3.78
C ALA A 472 -24.66 -10.88 3.24
N VAL A 473 -25.09 -10.02 2.32
CA VAL A 473 -24.31 -8.85 1.86
C VAL A 473 -25.14 -7.58 1.89
N LEU A 474 -24.44 -6.46 2.10
CA LEU A 474 -24.94 -5.10 2.00
C LEU A 474 -25.46 -4.83 0.59
N ALA A 475 -26.74 -4.46 0.45
CA ALA A 475 -27.39 -4.29 -0.85
C ALA A 475 -28.26 -3.03 -0.91
N ALA A 476 -28.23 -2.36 -2.06
CA ALA A 476 -29.24 -1.38 -2.44
C ALA A 476 -30.59 -2.10 -2.70
N ILE A 477 -31.69 -1.46 -2.30
CA ILE A 477 -33.05 -2.01 -2.42
C ILE A 477 -33.93 -0.99 -3.17
N GLY A 478 -34.26 -1.32 -4.42
CA GLY A 478 -34.97 -0.40 -5.30
C GLY A 478 -34.12 0.85 -5.63
N SER A 479 -34.73 2.03 -5.60
CA SER A 479 -34.09 3.29 -5.97
C SER A 479 -33.40 4.03 -4.82
N SER A 480 -33.81 3.80 -3.57
CA SER A 480 -33.34 4.56 -2.39
C SER A 480 -33.28 3.79 -1.07
N GLY A 481 -33.69 2.51 -1.05
CA GLY A 481 -33.60 1.66 0.14
C GLY A 481 -32.22 0.99 0.27
N VAL A 482 -31.91 0.51 1.49
CA VAL A 482 -30.68 -0.26 1.75
C VAL A 482 -30.91 -1.30 2.85
N GLY A 483 -30.25 -2.45 2.75
CA GLY A 483 -30.41 -3.55 3.68
C GLY A 483 -29.40 -4.67 3.45
N ILE A 484 -29.72 -5.86 3.93
CA ILE A 484 -28.98 -7.09 3.61
C ILE A 484 -29.77 -7.95 2.62
N ARG A 485 -29.09 -8.60 1.68
CA ARG A 485 -29.69 -9.60 0.78
C ARG A 485 -28.80 -10.84 0.69
N ALA A 486 -29.38 -11.93 0.17
CA ALA A 486 -28.60 -13.09 -0.21
C ALA A 486 -27.63 -12.72 -1.34
N LYS A 487 -26.34 -12.98 -1.13
CA LYS A 487 -25.27 -12.77 -2.10
C LYS A 487 -25.65 -13.40 -3.45
N ALA A 488 -25.60 -12.59 -4.50
CA ALA A 488 -25.81 -12.98 -5.88
C ALA A 488 -24.70 -12.38 -6.77
N ASP A 489 -24.00 -13.24 -7.49
CA ASP A 489 -22.91 -12.81 -8.38
C ASP A 489 -23.47 -12.06 -9.58
N GLY A 490 -22.71 -11.06 -10.07
CA GLY A 490 -23.18 -10.16 -11.12
C GLY A 490 -24.25 -9.14 -10.70
N ASP A 491 -24.59 -9.03 -9.41
CA ASP A 491 -25.48 -7.98 -8.89
C ASP A 491 -24.70 -6.71 -8.47
N PHE A 492 -24.78 -5.67 -9.29
CA PHE A 492 -24.15 -4.37 -9.01
C PHE A 492 -24.77 -3.62 -7.83
N ALA A 493 -25.97 -3.98 -7.37
CA ALA A 493 -26.58 -3.43 -6.15
C ALA A 493 -25.90 -3.93 -4.86
N GLN A 494 -25.06 -4.97 -4.94
CA GLN A 494 -24.33 -5.57 -3.82
C GLN A 494 -22.86 -5.13 -3.76
N SER A 495 -22.43 -4.31 -4.73
CA SER A 495 -21.05 -3.83 -4.88
C SER A 495 -20.92 -2.37 -4.43
N TRP A 496 -19.89 -2.05 -3.65
CA TRP A 496 -19.75 -0.76 -2.99
C TRP A 496 -18.34 -0.18 -3.16
N TYR A 497 -18.27 1.10 -3.50
CA TYR A 497 -17.04 1.89 -3.46
C TYR A 497 -16.89 2.54 -2.08
N ILE A 498 -15.76 2.29 -1.42
CA ILE A 498 -15.38 2.98 -0.18
C ILE A 498 -14.53 4.19 -0.57
N VAL A 499 -15.00 5.40 -0.24
CA VAL A 499 -14.38 6.66 -0.65
C VAL A 499 -14.19 7.55 0.58
N GLY A 500 -12.99 7.48 1.16
CA GLY A 500 -12.73 8.09 2.47
C GLY A 500 -13.66 7.46 3.51
N SER A 501 -14.51 8.28 4.12
CA SER A 501 -15.54 7.85 5.07
C SER A 501 -16.90 7.52 4.45
N SER A 502 -17.08 7.59 3.12
CA SER A 502 -18.38 7.35 2.49
C SER A 502 -18.47 6.01 1.75
N PHE A 503 -19.63 5.35 1.84
CA PHE A 503 -19.98 4.14 1.11
C PHE A 503 -20.92 4.48 -0.06
N ILE A 504 -20.47 4.30 -1.30
CA ILE A 504 -21.23 4.58 -2.52
C ILE A 504 -21.55 3.27 -3.25
N CYS A 505 -22.82 2.92 -3.40
CA CYS A 505 -23.22 1.68 -4.08
C CYS A 505 -23.01 1.80 -5.59
N ALA A 506 -22.46 0.76 -6.24
CA ALA A 506 -22.13 0.77 -7.67
C ALA A 506 -23.37 0.84 -8.58
N PHE A 507 -24.54 0.43 -8.08
CA PHE A 507 -25.84 0.79 -8.63
C PHE A 507 -26.84 0.96 -7.48
N PRO A 508 -27.49 2.13 -7.29
CA PRO A 508 -27.70 3.22 -8.25
C PRO A 508 -26.74 4.42 -8.15
N THR A 509 -25.46 4.24 -7.80
CA THR A 509 -24.46 5.34 -7.65
C THR A 509 -24.81 6.38 -6.58
N LEU A 510 -25.53 5.93 -5.55
CA LEU A 510 -25.92 6.71 -4.37
C LEU A 510 -25.12 6.28 -3.13
N ALA A 511 -25.02 7.17 -2.15
CA ALA A 511 -24.30 6.95 -0.90
C ALA A 511 -25.21 6.49 0.24
N LEU A 512 -24.70 5.58 1.07
CA LEU A 512 -25.30 5.22 2.35
C LEU A 512 -25.49 6.48 3.20
N THR A 513 -26.71 6.73 3.66
CA THR A 513 -27.09 7.98 4.31
C THR A 513 -27.92 7.72 5.58
N VAL A 514 -27.56 8.41 6.66
CA VAL A 514 -28.33 8.41 7.91
C VAL A 514 -29.49 9.40 7.83
N THR A 515 -30.69 8.93 8.18
CA THR A 515 -31.96 9.69 8.14
C THR A 515 -32.47 10.11 9.51
N GLY A 516 -31.99 9.47 10.59
CA GLY A 516 -32.50 9.66 11.95
C GLY A 516 -31.69 8.90 12.99
N GLY A 517 -32.26 8.73 14.18
CA GLY A 517 -31.61 8.10 15.33
C GLY A 517 -31.70 6.57 15.36
N VAL A 518 -31.39 5.99 16.52
CA VAL A 518 -31.47 4.54 16.80
C VAL A 518 -32.81 3.95 16.33
N GLY A 519 -32.75 2.80 15.63
CA GLY A 519 -33.91 2.11 15.08
C GLY A 519 -34.46 2.72 13.78
N THR A 520 -34.01 3.89 13.35
CA THR A 520 -34.42 4.49 12.07
C THR A 520 -33.71 3.80 10.90
N ALA A 521 -34.45 3.51 9.83
CA ALA A 521 -33.90 2.88 8.63
C ALA A 521 -33.01 3.84 7.82
N LEU A 522 -31.80 3.41 7.47
CA LEU A 522 -30.91 4.17 6.58
C LEU A 522 -31.45 4.16 5.14
N THR A 523 -30.96 5.11 4.33
CA THR A 523 -31.33 5.27 2.91
C THR A 523 -30.10 5.36 2.03
N LEU A 524 -30.35 5.37 0.72
CA LEU A 524 -29.44 5.81 -0.31
C LEU A 524 -29.83 7.20 -0.81
N GLU A 525 -28.92 8.16 -0.69
CA GLU A 525 -29.08 9.52 -1.21
C GLU A 525 -27.89 9.92 -2.09
N LYS A 526 -28.00 11.06 -2.77
CA LYS A 526 -26.91 11.61 -3.59
C LYS A 526 -25.68 11.88 -2.72
N TRP A 527 -24.51 11.41 -3.16
CA TRP A 527 -23.27 11.64 -2.43
C TRP A 527 -22.86 13.12 -2.41
N SER A 528 -22.38 13.59 -1.25
CA SER A 528 -21.62 14.84 -1.12
C SER A 528 -20.47 14.67 -0.10
N PRO A 529 -19.24 15.12 -0.41
CA PRO A 529 -18.11 15.05 0.52
C PRO A 529 -18.29 15.90 1.79
N SER A 530 -19.25 16.84 1.79
CA SER A 530 -19.61 17.64 2.95
C SER A 530 -20.84 17.13 3.71
N ASP A 531 -21.51 16.06 3.25
CA ASP A 531 -22.66 15.53 3.99
C ASP A 531 -22.20 14.68 5.18
N ALA A 532 -22.35 15.29 6.35
CA ALA A 532 -22.24 14.69 7.67
C ALA A 532 -22.87 13.29 7.78
N ARG A 533 -24.08 13.11 7.22
CA ARG A 533 -24.90 11.89 7.31
C ARG A 533 -24.35 10.70 6.49
N GLN A 534 -23.33 10.96 5.67
CA GLN A 534 -22.70 10.02 4.75
C GLN A 534 -21.26 9.68 5.20
N GLN A 535 -20.87 10.06 6.42
CA GLN A 535 -19.55 9.80 6.97
C GLN A 535 -19.59 8.64 7.99
N PHE A 536 -18.80 7.62 7.72
CA PHE A 536 -18.66 6.42 8.53
C PHE A 536 -17.18 6.07 8.73
N THR A 537 -16.86 5.42 9.83
CA THR A 537 -15.63 4.64 9.98
C THR A 537 -15.97 3.17 9.81
N PHE A 538 -15.10 2.45 9.11
CA PHE A 538 -15.17 1.00 9.01
C PHE A 538 -13.77 0.44 9.24
N ASP A 539 -13.72 -0.54 10.14
CA ASP A 539 -12.52 -1.11 10.71
C ASP A 539 -12.30 -2.58 10.29
N GLY A 540 -13.32 -3.23 9.73
CA GLY A 540 -13.35 -4.68 9.44
C GLY A 540 -14.38 -5.51 10.20
N ARG A 541 -15.15 -4.92 11.15
CA ARG A 541 -16.33 -5.56 11.80
C ARG A 541 -17.49 -4.62 11.94
N ARG A 542 -17.32 -3.32 12.19
CA ARG A 542 -18.45 -2.43 12.44
C ARG A 542 -18.38 -1.15 11.61
N ILE A 543 -19.42 -0.97 10.80
CA ILE A 543 -19.67 0.30 10.10
C ILE A 543 -20.29 1.24 11.14
N THR A 544 -19.54 2.26 11.55
CA THR A 544 -19.92 3.21 12.60
C THR A 544 -20.13 4.59 11.98
N HIS A 545 -21.28 5.23 12.21
CA HIS A 545 -21.54 6.59 11.71
C HIS A 545 -20.69 7.61 12.48
N SER A 546 -19.79 8.33 11.77
CA SER A 546 -18.66 9.07 12.35
C SER A 546 -19.05 10.19 13.31
N ILE A 547 -20.29 10.69 13.23
CA ILE A 547 -20.76 11.83 14.02
C ILE A 547 -21.55 11.41 15.26
N SER A 548 -22.38 10.36 15.16
CA SER A 548 -23.18 9.88 16.29
C SER A 548 -22.55 8.71 17.05
N GLY A 549 -21.49 8.09 16.52
CA GLY A 549 -20.87 6.89 17.09
C GLY A 549 -21.75 5.64 17.05
N LEU A 550 -22.96 5.74 16.50
CA LEU A 550 -23.92 4.65 16.36
C LEU A 550 -23.50 3.72 15.22
N ILE A 551 -23.69 2.42 15.42
CA ILE A 551 -23.33 1.39 14.44
C ILE A 551 -24.49 1.07 13.51
N VAL A 552 -24.17 0.69 12.27
CA VAL A 552 -25.11 0.18 11.29
C VAL A 552 -25.37 -1.31 11.58
N VAL A 553 -26.64 -1.69 11.74
CA VAL A 553 -27.06 -3.06 12.10
C VAL A 553 -28.14 -3.54 11.15
N ALA A 554 -28.02 -4.79 10.71
CA ALA A 554 -29.06 -5.43 9.91
C ALA A 554 -30.25 -5.90 10.78
N ARG A 555 -31.48 -5.64 10.32
CA ARG A 555 -32.73 -6.14 10.93
C ARG A 555 -33.65 -6.74 9.86
N GLY A 556 -34.32 -7.84 10.19
CA GLY A 556 -35.05 -8.68 9.22
C GLY A 556 -34.18 -9.83 8.68
N GLY A 557 -34.70 -10.59 7.73
CA GLY A 557 -33.99 -11.69 7.06
C GLY A 557 -33.42 -11.31 5.70
N LEU A 558 -33.00 -12.31 4.91
CA LEU A 558 -32.43 -12.08 3.56
C LEU A 558 -33.45 -11.64 2.49
N LEU A 559 -34.74 -11.58 2.82
CA LEU A 559 -35.83 -11.20 1.90
C LEU A 559 -36.32 -9.76 2.14
N ASP A 560 -36.46 -9.40 3.42
CA ASP A 560 -37.05 -8.16 3.94
C ASP A 560 -36.03 -7.26 4.66
N GLY A 561 -34.80 -7.73 4.84
CA GLY A 561 -33.76 -7.09 5.65
C GLY A 561 -33.49 -5.62 5.31
N THR A 562 -33.34 -4.81 6.34
CA THR A 562 -33.06 -3.36 6.30
C THR A 562 -31.86 -3.04 7.19
N LEU A 563 -31.26 -1.86 7.01
CA LEU A 563 -30.26 -1.33 7.94
C LEU A 563 -30.88 -0.30 8.87
N VAL A 564 -30.55 -0.37 10.15
CA VAL A 564 -30.84 0.70 11.12
C VAL A 564 -29.56 1.15 11.83
N LEU A 565 -29.58 2.33 12.42
CA LEU A 565 -28.60 2.67 13.46
C LEU A 565 -28.97 1.98 14.78
N ALA A 566 -27.96 1.54 15.53
CA ALA A 566 -28.09 1.00 16.88
C ALA A 566 -27.10 1.65 17.85
N GLN A 567 -27.39 1.57 19.15
CA GLN A 567 -26.38 1.85 20.18
C GLN A 567 -25.22 0.86 20.00
N ALA A 568 -23.98 1.32 20.16
CA ALA A 568 -22.80 0.62 19.67
C ALA A 568 -22.26 -0.48 20.60
N ASP A 569 -22.80 -0.57 21.80
CA ASP A 569 -22.81 -1.73 22.69
C ASP A 569 -23.65 -2.90 22.14
N THR A 570 -24.56 -2.68 21.18
CA THR A 570 -25.39 -3.75 20.59
C THR A 570 -24.51 -4.86 20.02
N THR A 571 -24.70 -6.06 20.56
CA THR A 571 -24.03 -7.30 20.14
C THR A 571 -24.91 -8.11 19.19
N GLY A 572 -24.30 -9.11 18.55
CA GLY A 572 -24.96 -9.99 17.56
C GLY A 572 -24.21 -10.04 16.25
N GLU A 573 -24.35 -11.14 15.51
CA GLU A 573 -23.67 -11.39 14.23
C GLU A 573 -24.16 -10.40 13.15
N ASN A 574 -25.44 -9.99 13.22
CA ASN A 574 -26.05 -8.95 12.37
C ASN A 574 -25.44 -7.54 12.54
N THR A 575 -24.63 -7.32 13.57
CA THR A 575 -23.85 -6.08 13.77
C THR A 575 -22.46 -6.13 13.13
N GLN A 576 -22.03 -7.31 12.66
CA GLN A 576 -20.71 -7.56 12.11
C GLN A 576 -20.70 -7.41 10.58
N TRP A 577 -19.62 -6.87 10.04
CA TRP A 577 -19.47 -6.48 8.63
C TRP A 577 -18.03 -6.74 8.17
N THR A 578 -17.81 -7.39 7.02
CA THR A 578 -16.46 -7.68 6.51
C THR A 578 -16.38 -7.60 4.98
N LEU A 579 -15.17 -7.42 4.44
CA LEU A 579 -14.88 -7.44 3.00
C LEU A 579 -14.53 -8.84 2.46
N SER A 580 -14.44 -9.84 3.35
CA SER A 580 -14.16 -11.24 3.01
C SER A 580 -15.35 -12.17 3.33
N THR A 581 -15.44 -13.30 2.65
CA THR A 581 -16.44 -14.34 2.94
C THR A 581 -16.18 -14.99 4.30
N ILE A 582 -17.22 -15.08 5.14
CA ILE A 582 -17.13 -15.68 6.48
C ILE A 582 -17.13 -17.21 6.36
N ASN A 583 -15.95 -17.82 6.45
CA ASN A 583 -15.80 -19.28 6.49
C ASN A 583 -16.15 -19.81 7.89
N HIS A 584 -17.39 -20.27 8.09
CA HIS A 584 -17.70 -21.17 9.21
C HIS A 584 -17.16 -22.58 8.91
N SER A 585 -16.22 -23.05 9.72
CA SER A 585 -15.71 -24.42 9.67
C SER A 585 -16.69 -25.43 10.26
N ILE A 586 -16.59 -26.68 9.79
CA ILE A 586 -17.48 -27.80 10.15
C ILE A 586 -17.17 -28.29 11.58
N GLY A 587 -18.21 -28.73 12.30
CA GLY A 587 -18.10 -29.10 13.71
C GLY A 587 -17.31 -30.39 14.00
N ILE A 588 -16.32 -30.25 14.88
CA ILE A 588 -15.75 -31.24 15.83
C ILE A 588 -15.36 -32.62 15.25
N GLY A 589 -14.06 -32.79 15.01
CA GLY A 589 -13.38 -34.09 14.86
C GLY A 589 -11.89 -33.94 15.20
N SER A 590 -11.39 -34.71 16.17
CA SER A 590 -10.08 -34.51 16.83
C SER A 590 -8.84 -34.64 15.93
N ASN A 591 -7.79 -33.89 16.30
CA ASN A 591 -6.36 -34.09 15.99
C ASN A 591 -5.83 -33.82 14.57
N ALA A 592 -5.48 -32.56 14.30
CA ALA A 592 -4.22 -32.18 13.64
C ALA A 592 -3.84 -30.73 14.05
N SER A 593 -2.55 -30.37 14.00
CA SER A 593 -2.04 -29.09 14.51
C SER A 593 -1.30 -28.27 13.44
N GLU A 594 -1.20 -26.97 13.71
CA GLU A 594 -0.34 -25.94 13.06
C GLU A 594 -0.80 -25.28 11.74
N VAL A 595 -0.24 -24.07 11.54
CA VAL A 595 -0.27 -23.17 10.37
C VAL A 595 -1.51 -22.27 10.15
N ALA A 596 -1.25 -20.94 10.17
CA ALA A 596 -2.07 -19.79 9.69
C ALA A 596 -3.46 -19.55 10.34
N ASN A 597 -3.74 -18.40 10.97
CA ASN A 597 -3.75 -17.06 10.34
C ASN A 597 -3.82 -15.88 11.36
N LYS A 598 -3.22 -14.74 10.98
CA LYS A 598 -3.75 -13.38 11.21
C LYS A 598 -4.27 -12.91 9.84
N ALA A 599 -5.29 -12.06 9.65
CA ALA A 599 -5.93 -11.03 10.50
C ALA A 599 -7.34 -10.69 9.93
N PRO A 600 -8.07 -9.62 10.31
CA PRO A 600 -7.99 -8.76 11.52
C PRO A 600 -9.35 -8.39 12.23
N THR A 601 -9.29 -8.15 13.55
CA THR A 601 -10.09 -7.16 14.36
C THR A 601 -11.64 -7.31 14.44
N PRO A 602 -12.47 -6.24 14.37
CA PRO A 602 -12.70 -5.08 15.32
C PRO A 602 -13.89 -5.02 16.36
N ASP A 603 -14.15 -3.83 16.96
CA ASP A 603 -14.86 -3.56 18.25
C ASP A 603 -16.04 -2.51 18.20
N SER A 604 -16.21 -1.65 19.25
CA SER A 604 -17.32 -0.68 19.65
C SER A 604 -18.28 -1.19 20.76
N THR A 605 -19.05 -0.41 21.58
CA THR A 605 -18.84 0.81 22.45
C THR A 605 -19.77 0.61 23.71
N PHE A 606 -20.61 1.45 24.38
CA PHE A 606 -21.12 2.86 24.52
C PHE A 606 -21.92 2.92 25.88
N ALA A 607 -22.55 3.97 26.49
CA ALA A 607 -22.62 5.45 26.44
C ALA A 607 -23.40 6.01 27.70
N GLY A 608 -23.33 7.32 28.02
CA GLY A 608 -24.44 8.08 28.68
C GLY A 608 -24.26 8.77 30.08
N GLU A 609 -24.16 10.12 30.10
CA GLU A 609 -24.98 11.15 30.83
C GLU A 609 -25.34 11.04 32.36
N LEU A 610 -25.60 12.10 33.19
CA LEU A 610 -25.67 13.59 33.07
C LEU A 610 -25.70 14.33 34.48
N HIS A 611 -25.51 15.68 34.49
CA HIS A 611 -25.96 16.70 35.52
C HIS A 611 -25.43 16.69 37.00
N GLN A 612 -25.46 17.77 37.83
CA GLN A 612 -25.26 19.25 37.69
C GLN A 612 -25.23 19.98 39.09
N VAL A 613 -24.82 21.28 39.16
CA VAL A 613 -25.19 22.34 40.18
C VAL A 613 -24.64 22.22 41.64
N SER A 614 -24.29 23.27 42.43
CA SER A 614 -23.73 24.63 42.19
C SER A 614 -23.29 25.38 43.50
N GLN A 615 -22.10 26.04 43.52
CA GLN A 615 -21.73 27.36 44.14
C GLN A 615 -22.13 27.68 45.64
N PRO A 616 -21.90 28.88 46.28
CA PRO A 616 -21.24 30.15 45.87
C PRO A 616 -20.32 30.91 46.89
N VAL A 617 -19.26 31.60 46.39
CA VAL A 617 -18.86 33.02 46.73
C VAL A 617 -18.28 33.32 48.16
N ARG A 618 -17.36 34.28 48.45
CA ARG A 618 -16.94 35.58 47.84
C ARG A 618 -15.39 35.85 47.84
N ARG A 619 -14.99 37.11 47.59
CA ARG A 619 -13.72 37.65 47.00
C ARG A 619 -13.57 39.15 47.43
N PRO A 620 -12.60 39.99 46.93
CA PRO A 620 -11.22 39.79 46.44
C PRO A 620 -10.24 40.74 47.26
N LYS A 621 -9.25 41.56 46.83
CA LYS A 621 -8.56 41.89 45.55
C LYS A 621 -7.22 42.67 45.76
N ARG A 622 -6.14 42.32 45.05
CA ARG A 622 -5.33 43.27 44.23
C ARG A 622 -4.55 42.49 43.15
N GLN A 623 -4.15 43.14 42.06
CA GLN A 623 -3.75 42.46 40.81
C GLN A 623 -2.36 42.88 40.31
N THR A 624 -1.63 41.90 39.78
CA THR A 624 -0.76 42.01 38.60
C THR A 624 -1.35 41.11 37.50
N PHE A 625 -0.98 41.32 36.24
CA PHE A 625 -1.65 40.66 35.10
C PHE A 625 -1.31 39.16 34.99
N GLN A 626 -2.26 38.32 35.38
CA GLN A 626 -2.44 36.96 34.87
C GLN A 626 -3.89 36.83 34.36
N ASP A 627 -4.05 36.76 33.04
CA ASP A 627 -5.27 36.31 32.36
C ASP A 627 -4.79 35.58 31.08
N THR A 628 -4.54 34.26 31.15
CA THR A 628 -5.50 33.15 30.91
C THR A 628 -5.65 32.75 29.44
N PHE A 629 -4.91 31.72 29.04
CA PHE A 629 -5.48 30.63 28.25
C PHE A 629 -5.56 29.38 29.13
N SER A 630 -6.70 29.19 29.78
CA SER A 630 -6.94 28.08 30.71
C SER A 630 -8.05 27.18 30.20
N ASN A 631 -7.68 26.13 29.46
CA ASN A 631 -8.50 24.97 29.09
C ASN A 631 -7.53 23.84 28.67
N GLY A 632 -7.45 22.69 29.34
CA GLY A 632 -8.04 22.34 30.63
C GLY A 632 -7.94 20.83 30.91
N LEU A 633 -7.65 20.49 32.18
CA LEU A 633 -8.13 19.33 32.97
C LEU A 633 -7.05 18.95 34.00
N ALA A 634 -7.38 19.09 35.29
CA ALA A 634 -6.59 18.55 36.39
C ALA A 634 -7.00 17.09 36.67
N VAL A 635 -6.11 16.32 37.29
CA VAL A 635 -6.39 14.94 37.71
C VAL A 635 -7.34 14.95 38.92
N GLY A 636 -8.47 14.24 38.80
CA GLY A 636 -9.52 14.21 39.82
C GLY A 636 -10.89 13.74 39.30
N GLY A 637 -11.80 13.40 40.22
CA GLY A 637 -12.95 12.55 39.92
C GLY A 637 -12.53 11.08 39.77
N THR A 638 -13.40 10.21 39.29
CA THR A 638 -13.10 8.78 39.11
C THR A 638 -12.66 8.44 37.67
N THR A 639 -12.22 7.20 37.47
CA THR A 639 -11.84 6.57 36.19
C THR A 639 -11.92 5.03 36.28
N THR A 640 -11.73 4.35 35.15
CA THR A 640 -11.54 2.90 35.08
C THR A 640 -10.09 2.59 34.70
N TYR A 641 -9.46 1.68 35.44
CA TYR A 641 -8.13 1.14 35.13
C TYR A 641 -8.27 -0.30 34.62
N VAL A 642 -7.86 -0.56 33.36
CA VAL A 642 -7.75 -1.93 32.84
C VAL A 642 -6.36 -2.45 33.17
N VAL A 643 -6.30 -3.39 34.11
CA VAL A 643 -5.11 -4.14 34.49
C VAL A 643 -5.05 -5.41 33.64
N SER A 644 -3.85 -5.85 33.28
CA SER A 644 -3.63 -7.20 32.77
C SER A 644 -2.31 -7.75 33.28
N ILE A 645 -2.27 -9.05 33.58
CA ILE A 645 -1.07 -9.77 34.04
C ILE A 645 -0.93 -11.03 33.18
N THR A 646 0.27 -11.32 32.71
CA THR A 646 0.60 -12.55 31.98
C THR A 646 1.42 -13.47 32.88
N THR A 647 0.86 -14.62 33.24
CA THR A 647 1.56 -15.70 33.94
C THR A 647 2.43 -16.50 32.95
N SER A 648 3.54 -17.04 33.44
CA SER A 648 4.48 -17.87 32.68
C SER A 648 3.91 -19.23 32.28
N ASN A 649 4.44 -19.82 31.21
CA ASN A 649 4.18 -21.21 30.83
C ASN A 649 5.16 -22.21 31.49
N ASP A 650 5.89 -21.81 32.54
CA ASP A 650 6.70 -22.74 33.36
C ASP A 650 5.81 -23.78 34.08
N PHE A 651 6.37 -24.94 34.43
CA PHE A 651 5.64 -25.91 35.24
C PHE A 651 5.36 -25.35 36.65
N GLY A 652 4.11 -25.44 37.10
CA GLY A 652 3.66 -24.88 38.39
C GLY A 652 3.53 -23.35 38.42
N ALA A 653 3.47 -22.67 37.27
CA ALA A 653 3.61 -21.22 37.20
C ALA A 653 2.44 -20.35 37.71
N GLY A 654 1.29 -20.94 38.06
CA GLY A 654 0.06 -20.21 38.43
C GLY A 654 -0.07 -19.82 39.90
N THR A 655 -1.24 -19.29 40.29
CA THR A 655 -1.63 -19.13 41.70
C THR A 655 -3.14 -19.05 41.88
N ASP A 656 -3.65 -19.72 42.91
CA ASP A 656 -5.03 -19.62 43.40
C ASP A 656 -5.15 -18.65 44.61
N ASP A 657 -4.03 -18.07 45.07
CA ASP A 657 -4.02 -17.12 46.20
C ASP A 657 -4.74 -15.82 45.82
N LYS A 658 -5.37 -15.17 46.81
CA LYS A 658 -5.96 -13.84 46.61
C LYS A 658 -4.87 -12.82 46.22
N VAL A 659 -5.01 -12.23 45.02
CA VAL A 659 -4.14 -11.15 44.53
C VAL A 659 -4.77 -9.77 44.73
N GLU A 660 -4.03 -8.83 45.31
CA GLU A 660 -4.37 -7.41 45.42
C GLU A 660 -3.34 -6.53 44.71
N MET A 661 -3.79 -5.41 44.14
CA MET A 661 -2.95 -4.47 43.39
C MET A 661 -3.13 -3.04 43.89
N ILE A 662 -2.02 -2.34 44.13
CA ILE A 662 -1.98 -0.89 44.38
C ILE A 662 -1.44 -0.21 43.12
N LEU A 663 -2.12 0.82 42.64
CA LEU A 663 -1.66 1.66 41.54
C LEU A 663 -1.15 2.99 42.10
N ALA A 664 -0.03 3.51 41.59
CA ALA A 664 0.56 4.77 42.04
C ALA A 664 1.11 5.63 40.88
N SER A 665 1.07 6.95 41.06
CA SER A 665 1.64 7.94 40.14
C SER A 665 2.63 8.85 40.86
N ARG A 666 3.90 8.80 40.44
CA ARG A 666 4.95 9.76 40.84
C ARG A 666 4.69 11.17 40.30
N TYR A 667 3.97 11.31 39.18
CA TYR A 667 3.66 12.61 38.59
C TYR A 667 2.63 13.38 39.42
N GLU A 668 1.54 12.71 39.80
CA GLU A 668 0.44 13.31 40.59
C GLU A 668 0.64 13.13 42.12
N GLN A 669 1.75 12.49 42.53
CA GLN A 669 2.10 12.14 43.91
C GLN A 669 0.98 11.44 44.71
N ARG A 670 0.19 10.60 44.03
CA ARG A 670 -0.96 9.87 44.60
C ARG A 670 -0.88 8.37 44.34
N SER A 671 -1.51 7.59 45.21
CA SER A 671 -1.70 6.15 45.07
C SER A 671 -3.12 5.75 45.48
N LEU A 672 -3.58 4.62 44.96
CA LEU A 672 -4.89 4.06 45.26
C LEU A 672 -4.84 3.06 46.43
N PRO A 673 -5.95 2.86 47.17
CA PRO A 673 -6.07 1.75 48.10
C PRO A 673 -5.94 0.41 47.33
N PRO A 674 -5.56 -0.70 48.00
CA PRO A 674 -5.43 -2.01 47.36
C PRO A 674 -6.71 -2.46 46.67
N GLN A 675 -6.58 -2.99 45.46
CA GLN A 675 -7.65 -3.46 44.59
C GLN A 675 -7.55 -4.97 44.41
N GLU A 676 -8.54 -5.71 44.87
CA GLU A 676 -8.57 -7.17 44.76
C GLU A 676 -8.94 -7.61 43.34
N LEU A 677 -8.09 -8.41 42.71
CA LEU A 677 -8.24 -8.84 41.32
C LEU A 677 -9.17 -10.07 41.23
N LYS A 678 -10.46 -9.85 41.53
CA LYS A 678 -11.44 -10.92 41.81
C LYS A 678 -11.89 -11.77 40.63
N THR A 679 -11.97 -11.19 39.44
CA THR A 679 -12.54 -11.87 38.26
C THR A 679 -11.87 -11.35 37.00
N SER A 680 -11.24 -12.26 36.25
CA SER A 680 -10.60 -11.94 34.98
C SER A 680 -11.64 -11.98 33.86
N ILE A 681 -11.66 -10.97 32.99
CA ILE A 681 -12.56 -10.95 31.82
C ILE A 681 -12.12 -11.92 30.71
N THR A 682 -10.90 -12.46 30.80
CA THR A 682 -10.40 -13.52 29.89
C THR A 682 -10.56 -14.92 30.48
N HIS A 683 -10.44 -15.09 31.81
CA HIS A 683 -10.64 -16.38 32.49
C HIS A 683 -11.45 -16.20 33.80
N PRO A 684 -12.79 -16.10 33.73
CA PRO A 684 -13.62 -15.73 34.89
C PRO A 684 -13.55 -16.71 36.06
N ASP A 685 -13.45 -18.01 35.77
CA ASP A 685 -13.56 -19.10 36.76
C ASP A 685 -12.21 -19.58 37.30
N ASN A 686 -11.08 -19.27 36.63
CA ASN A 686 -9.74 -19.66 37.05
C ASN A 686 -8.68 -18.72 36.45
N ALA A 687 -8.27 -17.70 37.21
CA ALA A 687 -7.37 -16.64 36.78
C ALA A 687 -5.93 -16.86 37.30
N PHE A 688 -4.95 -16.18 36.69
CA PHE A 688 -3.51 -16.30 36.96
C PHE A 688 -2.87 -17.64 36.61
N GLU A 689 -3.61 -18.51 35.92
CA GLU A 689 -3.17 -19.85 35.50
C GLU A 689 -1.94 -19.90 34.59
N ARG A 690 -1.30 -21.07 34.53
CA ARG A 690 -0.08 -21.30 33.75
C ARG A 690 -0.25 -20.90 32.28
N GLY A 691 0.56 -19.95 31.83
CA GLY A 691 0.63 -19.45 30.46
C GLY A 691 -0.49 -18.45 30.08
N ASN A 692 -1.44 -18.19 30.98
CA ASN A 692 -2.58 -17.34 30.70
C ASN A 692 -2.24 -15.85 30.81
N ARG A 693 -2.99 -15.05 30.06
CA ARG A 693 -3.05 -13.59 30.22
C ARG A 693 -4.40 -13.20 30.77
N ASP A 694 -4.40 -12.72 32.01
CA ASP A 694 -5.57 -12.26 32.71
C ASP A 694 -5.76 -10.75 32.59
N VAL A 695 -7.02 -10.31 32.64
CA VAL A 695 -7.41 -8.92 32.42
C VAL A 695 -8.50 -8.56 33.43
N PHE A 696 -8.28 -7.50 34.20
CA PHE A 696 -9.17 -7.05 35.27
C PHE A 696 -9.56 -5.61 35.01
N VAL A 697 -10.86 -5.31 35.10
CA VAL A 697 -11.40 -3.97 34.88
C VAL A 697 -11.72 -3.36 36.24
N LEU A 698 -10.92 -2.39 36.67
CA LEU A 698 -11.03 -1.74 37.97
C LEU A 698 -11.77 -0.41 37.81
N GLU A 699 -13.09 -0.46 37.92
CA GLU A 699 -13.99 0.67 37.66
C GLU A 699 -14.22 1.57 38.88
N GLY A 700 -14.61 2.82 38.61
CA GLY A 700 -15.05 3.77 39.65
C GLY A 700 -13.94 4.21 40.62
N LEU A 701 -12.68 3.92 40.32
CA LEU A 701 -11.55 4.27 41.19
C LEU A 701 -11.16 5.74 41.05
N ASP A 702 -10.56 6.28 42.10
CA ASP A 702 -10.03 7.64 42.13
C ASP A 702 -9.06 7.85 40.94
N ASP A 703 -9.24 8.92 40.17
CA ASP A 703 -8.32 9.25 39.10
C ASP A 703 -7.04 9.83 39.70
N ILE A 704 -5.95 9.05 39.61
CA ILE A 704 -4.58 9.45 39.97
C ILE A 704 -3.71 9.66 38.73
N GLY A 705 -4.32 9.86 37.55
CA GLY A 705 -3.60 10.09 36.31
C GLY A 705 -2.86 8.84 35.83
N GLN A 706 -1.69 9.03 35.22
CA GLN A 706 -0.90 7.93 34.68
C GLN A 706 -0.15 7.17 35.76
N ILE A 707 -0.27 5.85 35.74
CA ILE A 707 0.41 4.94 36.67
C ILE A 707 1.90 4.85 36.33
N THR A 708 2.76 5.15 37.30
CA THR A 708 4.21 5.01 37.18
C THR A 708 4.72 3.77 37.89
N ASP A 709 3.95 3.25 38.86
CA ASP A 709 4.32 2.13 39.70
C ASP A 709 3.08 1.31 40.06
N VAL A 710 3.27 0.00 40.09
CA VAL A 710 2.23 -0.97 40.47
C VAL A 710 2.79 -1.87 41.55
N THR A 711 2.06 -2.06 42.66
CA THR A 711 2.49 -2.96 43.73
C THR A 711 1.50 -4.11 43.86
N ILE A 712 1.97 -5.34 43.62
CA ILE A 712 1.18 -6.56 43.81
C ILE A 712 1.40 -7.10 45.23
N ARG A 713 0.31 -7.50 45.89
CA ARG A 713 0.29 -8.30 47.11
C ARG A 713 -0.45 -9.60 46.82
N PHE A 714 -0.01 -10.70 47.43
CA PHE A 714 -0.71 -11.98 47.45
C PHE A 714 -0.39 -12.67 48.78
N ALA A 715 -1.24 -13.60 49.21
CA ALA A 715 -1.10 -14.26 50.51
C ALA A 715 -1.64 -15.69 50.49
N TYR A 716 -0.82 -16.60 51.03
CA TYR A 716 -1.04 -18.04 51.20
C TYR A 716 -2.47 -18.41 51.61
N ASN A 717 -3.05 -19.42 50.95
CA ASN A 717 -3.85 -20.43 51.67
C ASN A 717 -3.74 -21.88 51.13
N THR A 718 -2.74 -22.61 51.65
CA THR A 718 -2.66 -24.08 51.78
C THR A 718 -2.73 -24.99 50.52
N TRP A 719 -1.57 -25.51 50.07
CA TRP A 719 -1.27 -26.97 50.00
C TRP A 719 0.10 -27.29 49.36
N TYR A 720 1.03 -27.85 50.15
CA TYR A 720 2.20 -28.72 49.86
C TYR A 720 3.16 -28.57 48.65
N PHE A 721 2.89 -27.78 47.61
CA PHE A 721 3.86 -27.50 46.52
C PHE A 721 3.86 -26.00 46.19
N VAL A 722 4.80 -25.24 46.76
CA VAL A 722 4.83 -23.77 46.67
C VAL A 722 6.11 -23.29 45.95
N ASP A 723 6.09 -22.01 45.54
CA ASP A 723 7.23 -21.13 45.17
C ASP A 723 7.33 -20.77 43.67
N HIS A 724 6.27 -20.93 42.86
CA HIS A 724 6.36 -20.79 41.39
C HIS A 724 5.39 -19.81 40.69
N TRP A 725 4.55 -18.99 41.35
CA TRP A 725 3.81 -17.97 40.60
C TRP A 725 4.79 -17.04 39.88
N LYS A 726 4.72 -17.00 38.56
CA LYS A 726 5.75 -16.39 37.71
C LYS A 726 5.10 -15.49 36.69
N ILE A 727 5.43 -14.19 36.72
CA ILE A 727 4.87 -13.22 35.76
C ILE A 727 5.88 -12.88 34.67
N VAL A 728 5.39 -12.72 33.44
CA VAL A 728 6.18 -12.37 32.25
C VAL A 728 5.96 -10.92 31.84
N ALA A 729 4.72 -10.44 31.97
CA ALA A 729 4.32 -9.07 31.66
C ALA A 729 3.13 -8.61 32.50
N MET A 730 2.95 -7.29 32.60
CA MET A 730 1.82 -6.64 33.24
C MET A 730 1.55 -5.28 32.58
N SER A 731 0.30 -4.94 32.27
CA SER A 731 -0.08 -3.64 31.72
C SER A 731 -1.21 -3.00 32.52
N VAL A 732 -1.17 -1.69 32.73
CA VAL A 732 -2.26 -0.93 33.36
C VAL A 732 -2.61 0.29 32.50
N THR A 733 -3.85 0.36 32.02
CA THR A 733 -4.36 1.45 31.19
C THR A 733 -5.44 2.24 31.93
N ASN A 734 -5.20 3.53 32.18
CA ASN A 734 -6.21 4.46 32.68
C ASN A 734 -7.11 4.90 31.50
N LEU A 735 -8.35 4.43 31.44
CA LEU A 735 -9.21 4.63 30.27
C LEU A 735 -9.57 6.10 30.01
N LYS A 736 -9.74 6.91 31.07
CA LYS A 736 -10.10 8.34 30.97
C LYS A 736 -9.04 9.21 30.28
N TRP A 737 -7.77 8.83 30.38
CA TRP A 737 -6.65 9.52 29.73
C TRP A 737 -6.00 8.68 28.62
N HIS A 738 -6.52 7.47 28.36
CA HIS A 738 -5.92 6.44 27.50
C HIS A 738 -4.42 6.18 27.76
N THR A 739 -3.93 6.42 28.98
CA THR A 739 -2.51 6.23 29.33
C THR A 739 -2.25 4.80 29.76
N THR A 740 -1.44 4.09 28.97
CA THR A 740 -0.98 2.73 29.27
C THR A 740 0.38 2.75 29.95
N SER A 741 0.58 1.82 30.88
CA SER A 741 1.80 1.69 31.68
C SER A 741 2.16 0.21 31.66
N LEU A 742 3.36 -0.14 31.19
CA LEU A 742 3.75 -1.53 30.89
C LEU A 742 4.96 -1.96 31.72
N TRP A 743 4.92 -3.16 32.29
CA TRP A 743 6.07 -3.82 32.87
C TRP A 743 6.23 -5.20 32.21
N MET A 744 7.48 -5.63 32.00
CA MET A 744 7.80 -6.95 31.48
C MET A 744 9.19 -7.41 31.92
N VAL A 745 9.40 -8.72 31.87
CA VAL A 745 10.71 -9.36 32.10
C VAL A 745 11.78 -8.77 31.19
N ARG A 746 12.93 -8.44 31.77
CA ARG A 746 14.12 -7.97 31.03
C ARG A 746 14.85 -9.15 30.40
N GLN A 747 15.44 -8.93 29.24
CA GLN A 747 16.31 -9.92 28.60
C GLN A 747 17.74 -9.77 29.14
N GLU A 748 18.18 -10.71 29.98
CA GLU A 748 19.59 -10.86 30.34
C GLU A 748 20.17 -12.11 29.68
N LYS A 749 21.30 -11.94 28.97
CA LYS A 749 22.14 -13.03 28.43
C LYS A 749 21.38 -14.08 27.59
N GLY A 750 20.37 -13.64 26.84
CA GLY A 750 19.77 -14.41 25.74
C GLY A 750 18.54 -15.27 26.06
N ASN A 751 18.13 -15.39 27.33
CA ASN A 751 16.89 -16.09 27.71
C ASN A 751 15.92 -15.15 28.44
N LEU A 752 14.63 -15.27 28.14
CA LEU A 752 13.56 -14.62 28.92
C LEU A 752 13.24 -15.49 30.14
N ALA A 753 13.88 -15.19 31.27
CA ALA A 753 13.62 -15.87 32.54
C ALA A 753 12.38 -15.27 33.23
N PRO A 754 11.26 -16.02 33.39
CA PRO A 754 10.05 -15.50 34.01
C PRO A 754 10.27 -15.08 35.46
N LEU A 755 9.66 -13.97 35.88
CA LEU A 755 9.90 -13.43 37.22
C LEU A 755 9.06 -14.18 38.26
N SER A 756 9.72 -15.07 39.02
CA SER A 756 9.14 -15.67 40.23
C SER A 756 8.70 -14.59 41.22
N MET A 757 7.48 -14.69 41.72
CA MET A 757 6.94 -13.86 42.77
C MET A 757 7.35 -14.44 44.12
N ASP A 758 8.31 -13.78 44.78
CA ASP A 758 8.95 -14.28 45.99
C ASP A 758 7.92 -14.48 47.13
N THR A 759 8.08 -15.56 47.89
CA THR A 759 7.06 -16.13 48.81
C THR A 759 6.65 -15.26 50.01
N LYS A 760 7.17 -14.04 50.12
CA LYS A 760 6.93 -13.13 51.25
C LYS A 760 6.63 -11.71 50.80
N THR A 761 5.35 -11.51 50.47
CA THR A 761 4.57 -10.27 50.62
C THR A 761 5.09 -9.00 49.96
N THR A 762 4.31 -8.48 49.00
CA THR A 762 4.41 -7.12 48.42
C THR A 762 5.61 -6.90 47.49
N ARG A 763 5.38 -6.90 46.16
CA ARG A 763 6.39 -6.52 45.15
C ARG A 763 5.94 -5.31 44.35
N THR A 764 6.78 -4.28 44.26
CA THR A 764 6.56 -3.07 43.46
C THR A 764 7.27 -3.17 42.11
N PHE A 765 6.58 -2.75 41.06
CA PHE A 765 7.01 -2.72 39.67
C PHE A 765 7.02 -1.28 39.18
N SER A 766 8.20 -0.74 38.89
CA SER A 766 8.32 0.51 38.14
C SER A 766 7.86 0.26 36.71
N MET A 767 6.77 0.90 36.30
CA MET A 767 6.20 0.74 34.97
C MET A 767 6.97 1.59 33.94
N MET A 768 7.11 1.07 32.72
CA MET A 768 7.41 1.88 31.54
C MET A 768 6.17 2.72 31.22
N VAL A 769 6.37 4.03 31.10
CA VAL A 769 5.30 5.04 31.04
C VAL A 769 5.08 5.47 29.59
N TYR A 770 3.89 5.24 29.02
CA TYR A 770 3.51 5.76 27.69
C TYR A 770 2.87 7.15 27.83
N PRO A 771 3.56 8.25 27.46
CA PRO A 771 3.34 9.57 28.08
C PRO A 771 1.93 10.18 27.92
N LYS A 772 1.52 10.88 28.98
CA LYS A 772 0.27 11.63 29.16
C LYS A 772 -0.11 12.51 27.94
N PRO A 773 -1.30 12.35 27.35
CA PRO A 773 -1.72 13.18 26.22
C PRO A 773 -2.19 14.56 26.71
N ASN A 774 -1.37 15.61 26.53
CA ASN A 774 -1.85 16.99 26.67
C ASN A 774 -0.93 18.08 26.05
N TYR A 775 -0.51 17.89 24.79
CA TYR A 775 0.00 19.00 23.96
C TYR A 775 -0.64 18.92 22.57
N ASN A 776 -1.24 20.02 22.10
CA ASN A 776 -2.05 20.08 20.88
C ASN A 776 -1.19 20.48 19.66
N CYS A 777 0.02 19.94 19.59
CA CYS A 777 1.07 20.39 18.68
C CYS A 777 1.19 19.47 17.45
N THR A 778 1.58 20.05 16.32
CA THR A 778 1.95 19.31 15.11
C THR A 778 3.33 18.64 15.27
N MET A 779 4.20 19.20 16.12
CA MET A 779 5.52 18.71 16.50
C MET A 779 5.76 19.00 18.00
N SER A 780 6.33 18.08 18.77
CA SER A 780 6.67 18.32 20.19
C SER A 780 7.92 17.56 20.63
N LEU A 781 8.70 18.14 21.55
CA LEU A 781 9.96 17.56 22.03
C LEU A 781 9.70 16.61 23.21
N CYS A 782 10.07 15.35 23.05
CA CYS A 782 9.89 14.28 24.03
C CYS A 782 11.22 13.59 24.35
N LYS A 783 11.25 12.83 25.44
CA LYS A 783 12.41 12.03 25.86
C LYS A 783 11.98 10.58 26.02
N ALA A 784 12.69 9.66 25.35
CA ALA A 784 12.34 8.25 25.34
C ALA A 784 13.59 7.35 25.24
N PRO A 785 13.53 6.11 25.77
CA PRO A 785 14.57 5.09 25.64
C PRO A 785 15.17 5.01 24.23
N ALA A 786 16.48 5.20 24.10
CA ALA A 786 17.18 5.10 22.83
C ALA A 786 17.18 3.65 22.31
N GLN A 787 16.78 3.44 21.06
CA GLN A 787 16.68 2.11 20.45
C GLN A 787 17.63 1.99 19.25
N ASP A 788 18.25 0.81 19.11
CA ASP A 788 19.09 0.48 17.96
C ASP A 788 18.32 -0.19 16.80
N ARG A 789 19.05 -0.68 15.80
CA ARG A 789 18.51 -1.23 14.54
C ARG A 789 17.51 -2.39 14.70
N ILE A 790 17.42 -3.06 15.85
CA ILE A 790 16.39 -4.10 16.09
C ILE A 790 15.72 -3.90 17.47
N GLY A 791 15.45 -2.64 17.83
CA GLY A 791 14.58 -2.29 18.96
C GLY A 791 15.14 -2.63 20.35
N GLN A 792 16.44 -2.89 20.46
CA GLN A 792 17.09 -3.11 21.76
C GLN A 792 17.41 -1.77 22.41
N TRP A 793 17.31 -1.70 23.75
CA TRP A 793 17.54 -0.46 24.48
C TRP A 793 19.04 -0.19 24.66
N ALA A 794 19.52 0.94 24.15
CA ALA A 794 20.94 1.32 24.18
C ALA A 794 21.45 1.80 25.55
N GLY A 795 20.64 1.69 26.62
CA GLY A 795 21.03 2.02 28.00
C GLY A 795 20.99 3.51 28.35
N PHE A 796 20.55 4.37 27.43
CA PHE A 796 20.30 5.80 27.65
C PHE A 796 18.94 6.22 27.08
N ASP A 797 18.49 7.42 27.43
CA ASP A 797 17.36 8.09 26.81
C ASP A 797 17.87 8.99 25.68
N HIS A 798 17.17 9.02 24.55
CA HIS A 798 17.37 10.04 23.51
C HIS A 798 16.25 11.09 23.55
N THR A 799 16.53 12.24 22.92
CA THR A 799 15.54 13.28 22.68
C THR A 799 14.90 13.02 21.31
N TRP A 800 13.58 13.14 21.23
CA TRP A 800 12.79 12.84 20.04
C TRP A 800 11.83 13.97 19.72
N ILE A 801 11.57 14.21 18.44
CA ILE A 801 10.48 15.05 17.96
C ILE A 801 9.29 14.13 17.66
N GLU A 802 8.25 14.21 18.49
CA GLU A 802 6.96 13.55 18.26
C GLU A 802 6.12 14.38 17.28
N VAL A 803 5.75 13.78 16.15
CA VAL A 803 4.86 14.37 15.13
C VAL A 803 3.52 13.64 15.13
N ILE A 804 2.42 14.41 15.09
CA ILE A 804 1.06 13.89 15.28
C ILE A 804 0.22 14.17 14.02
N ASN A 805 -0.30 13.12 13.38
CA ASN A 805 -1.24 13.29 12.27
C ASN A 805 -2.60 13.80 12.80
N LYS A 806 -2.96 15.03 12.44
CA LYS A 806 -4.13 15.77 12.94
C LYS A 806 -5.44 15.42 12.23
N THR A 807 -5.40 14.69 11.11
CA THR A 807 -6.55 14.57 10.16
C THR A 807 -7.08 13.14 9.96
N GLY A 808 -6.70 12.18 10.79
CA GLY A 808 -7.24 10.81 10.74
C GLY A 808 -7.12 10.07 12.07
N ARG A 809 -8.08 9.17 12.34
CA ARG A 809 -7.97 8.14 13.39
C ARG A 809 -7.68 6.77 12.74
N PRO A 810 -6.88 5.88 13.37
CA PRO A 810 -6.16 6.07 14.63
C PRO A 810 -5.07 7.14 14.50
N VAL A 811 -4.82 7.87 15.60
CA VAL A 811 -3.83 8.96 15.62
C VAL A 811 -2.42 8.34 15.54
N LYS A 812 -1.85 8.31 14.34
CA LYS A 812 -0.48 7.84 14.13
C LYS A 812 0.49 8.90 14.63
N LYS A 813 1.34 8.48 15.58
CA LYS A 813 2.46 9.25 16.14
C LYS A 813 3.75 8.74 15.51
N THR A 814 4.57 9.65 14.99
CA THR A 814 5.89 9.32 14.45
C THR A 814 6.96 10.02 15.29
N TYR A 815 7.92 9.25 15.80
CA TYR A 815 9.06 9.77 16.55
C TYR A 815 10.25 9.94 15.62
N PHE A 816 10.75 11.16 15.49
CA PHE A 816 11.97 11.47 14.76
C PHE A 816 13.11 11.70 15.75
N ASP A 817 14.25 11.08 15.49
CA ASP A 817 15.45 11.23 16.32
C ASP A 817 16.02 12.65 16.15
N CYS A 818 16.01 13.47 17.20
CA CYS A 818 16.74 14.73 17.19
C CYS A 818 18.11 14.54 17.86
N ALA A 819 19.04 13.96 17.09
CA ALA A 819 20.42 13.67 17.46
C ALA A 819 21.15 14.90 18.03
N GLY A 820 21.05 15.07 19.35
CA GLY A 820 21.48 16.27 20.05
C GLY A 820 21.17 16.21 21.54
N GLY A 821 22.15 15.79 22.34
CA GLY A 821 22.10 15.85 23.80
C GLY A 821 22.10 14.49 24.49
N HIS A 822 23.30 13.92 24.66
CA HIS A 822 23.54 13.01 25.79
C HIS A 822 23.22 13.77 27.10
N GLY A 823 22.57 13.09 28.06
CA GLY A 823 21.92 13.72 29.22
C GLY A 823 22.86 14.33 30.27
N GLY A 824 23.53 15.43 29.92
CA GLY A 824 24.30 16.26 30.83
C GLY A 824 23.42 17.11 31.76
N PRO A 825 23.99 17.72 32.82
CA PRO A 825 23.23 18.48 33.82
C PRO A 825 22.54 19.75 33.28
N ASN A 826 22.84 20.17 32.05
CA ASN A 826 22.22 21.32 31.39
C ASN A 826 20.94 20.97 30.59
N SER A 827 20.61 19.68 30.41
CA SER A 827 19.43 19.25 29.64
C SER A 827 18.13 19.62 30.36
N GLN A 828 17.51 20.73 29.94
CA GLN A 828 16.25 21.23 30.49
C GLN A 828 15.03 20.56 29.86
N TYR A 829 14.07 20.16 30.70
CA TYR A 829 12.86 19.43 30.31
C TYR A 829 11.71 20.41 30.06
N GLY A 830 10.90 20.17 29.01
CA GLY A 830 9.65 20.92 28.76
C GLY A 830 9.80 22.28 28.07
N LEU A 831 10.94 22.56 27.43
CA LEU A 831 11.30 23.86 26.83
C LEU A 831 10.49 24.30 25.57
N VAL A 832 9.42 23.60 25.20
CA VAL A 832 8.60 23.92 24.03
C VAL A 832 7.56 24.98 24.39
N GLU A 833 7.97 26.25 24.31
CA GLU A 833 7.12 27.42 24.63
C GLU A 833 6.26 27.91 23.44
N GLY A 834 6.37 27.27 22.27
CA GLY A 834 5.73 27.72 21.02
C GLY A 834 4.90 26.63 20.33
N VAL A 835 3.92 27.07 19.54
CA VAL A 835 3.16 26.25 18.59
C VAL A 835 3.62 26.63 17.19
N CYS A 836 3.93 25.65 16.34
CA CYS A 836 4.05 25.88 14.90
C CYS A 836 2.74 25.49 14.20
N ASP A 837 2.11 26.44 13.53
CA ASP A 837 0.98 26.16 12.64
C ASP A 837 1.48 25.53 11.33
N ARG A 838 0.61 24.88 10.56
CA ARG A 838 1.05 24.05 9.42
C ARG A 838 1.94 24.82 8.42
N ASN A 839 1.69 26.09 8.17
CA ASN A 839 2.37 26.82 7.10
C ASN A 839 3.50 27.76 7.60
N GLU A 840 4.09 27.49 8.77
CA GLU A 840 5.18 28.30 9.32
C GLU A 840 6.58 27.73 9.00
N VAL A 841 7.53 28.63 8.73
CA VAL A 841 8.92 28.28 8.38
C VAL A 841 9.78 28.27 9.65
N VAL A 842 10.33 27.10 10.00
CA VAL A 842 11.27 26.94 11.12
C VAL A 842 12.70 27.05 10.61
N ARG A 843 13.48 28.04 11.08
CA ARG A 843 14.90 28.18 10.70
C ARG A 843 15.74 27.11 11.40
N MET A 844 16.70 26.50 10.69
CA MET A 844 17.61 25.50 11.27
C MET A 844 18.63 26.16 12.21
N SER A 845 18.78 25.68 13.46
CA SER A 845 19.95 26.05 14.27
C SER A 845 21.14 25.20 13.85
N THR A 846 22.15 25.82 13.23
CA THR A 846 23.30 25.12 12.64
C THR A 846 24.46 24.94 13.62
N GLY A 847 24.45 25.59 14.78
CA GLY A 847 25.57 25.62 15.76
C GLY A 847 26.85 26.31 15.26
N HIS A 848 26.95 26.53 13.95
CA HIS A 848 28.03 27.18 13.22
C HIS A 848 27.45 28.26 12.32
N ASN A 849 28.24 29.28 12.00
CA ASN A 849 27.86 30.26 10.99
C ASN A 849 27.72 29.55 9.63
N ILE A 850 26.58 29.74 8.98
CA ILE A 850 26.48 29.63 7.51
C ILE A 850 27.48 30.63 6.91
N ASP A 851 28.07 30.31 5.75
CA ASP A 851 28.99 31.21 5.06
C ASP A 851 28.41 32.64 4.98
N PRO A 852 29.15 33.68 5.43
CA PRO A 852 28.65 35.06 5.48
C PRO A 852 28.15 35.59 4.14
N GLU A 853 28.65 35.08 3.01
CA GLU A 853 28.27 35.50 1.67
C GLU A 853 27.18 34.62 1.03
N HIS A 854 26.74 33.55 1.72
CA HIS A 854 25.69 32.67 1.21
C HIS A 854 24.36 33.43 1.01
N PRO A 855 23.83 33.52 -0.23
CA PRO A 855 22.72 34.42 -0.55
C PRO A 855 21.41 34.02 0.15
N LEU A 856 21.30 32.78 0.58
CA LEU A 856 20.11 32.21 1.23
C LEU A 856 20.22 32.10 2.77
N LYS A 857 21.27 32.66 3.38
CA LYS A 857 21.53 32.51 4.84
C LYS A 857 20.34 32.89 5.74
N GLU A 858 19.59 33.94 5.38
CA GLU A 858 18.44 34.43 6.16
C GLU A 858 17.16 33.60 5.97
N ALA A 859 17.12 32.68 5.00
CA ALA A 859 15.94 31.86 4.70
C ALA A 859 15.98 30.50 5.42
N TYR A 860 17.14 29.84 5.51
CA TYR A 860 17.21 28.43 5.91
C TYR A 860 17.84 28.15 7.29
N GLY A 861 18.60 29.07 7.89
CA GLY A 861 19.24 28.79 9.18
C GLY A 861 19.70 29.98 10.00
N THR A 862 20.15 29.69 11.22
CA THR A 862 20.59 30.66 12.22
C THR A 862 21.75 30.11 13.04
N ALA A 863 22.73 30.97 13.34
CA ALA A 863 23.83 30.66 14.25
C ALA A 863 23.40 30.68 15.74
N ARG A 864 22.13 31.03 16.03
CA ARG A 864 21.57 31.06 17.38
C ARG A 864 21.24 29.66 17.88
N THR A 865 21.82 29.28 19.01
CA THR A 865 21.50 28.05 19.78
C THR A 865 20.59 28.32 20.98
N ASP A 866 20.13 29.55 21.18
CA ASP A 866 19.41 29.99 22.38
C ASP A 866 17.92 29.61 22.40
N GLY A 867 17.31 29.44 21.22
CA GLY A 867 15.94 28.94 20.99
C GLY A 867 15.08 29.83 20.07
N PHE A 868 15.48 31.09 19.85
CA PHE A 868 14.70 32.06 19.08
C PHE A 868 14.76 31.79 17.57
N GLU A 869 13.65 31.98 16.85
CA GLU A 869 13.47 31.76 15.39
C GLU A 869 13.62 30.31 14.89
N ASN A 870 14.15 29.41 15.71
CA ASN A 870 13.95 27.97 15.58
C ASN A 870 12.79 27.53 16.50
N ALA A 871 12.45 26.24 16.55
CA ALA A 871 11.32 25.72 17.34
C ALA A 871 11.61 25.63 18.87
N ASN A 872 12.37 26.58 19.43
CA ASN A 872 12.87 26.60 20.80
C ASN A 872 13.69 25.35 21.21
N VAL A 873 14.29 24.66 20.23
CA VAL A 873 15.10 23.45 20.45
C VAL A 873 16.56 23.85 20.66
N ARG A 874 16.97 23.97 21.92
CA ARG A 874 18.37 24.23 22.29
C ARG A 874 19.29 23.04 21.99
N CYS A 875 20.23 23.23 21.07
CA CYS A 875 21.34 22.31 20.84
C CYS A 875 22.68 22.91 21.34
N GLU A 876 23.11 22.55 22.56
CA GLU A 876 24.47 22.87 23.04
C GLU A 876 25.51 21.93 22.37
N GLY A 877 25.80 22.18 21.09
CA GLY A 877 26.84 21.48 20.34
C GLY A 877 28.25 21.80 20.82
N ARG A 878 28.76 21.10 21.83
CA ARG A 878 30.18 21.13 22.22
C ARG A 878 30.98 20.02 21.53
N LEU A 879 31.66 20.36 20.44
CA LEU A 879 32.61 19.51 19.73
C LEU A 879 33.80 19.07 20.61
N ARG A 880 33.79 17.82 21.14
CA ARG A 880 34.99 17.01 21.45
C ARG A 880 34.73 15.48 21.45
N TRP A 881 34.83 14.87 20.27
CA TRP A 881 35.81 13.82 19.96
C TRP A 881 36.17 12.73 21.01
N ASP A 882 35.23 11.89 21.45
CA ASP A 882 35.56 10.61 22.13
C ASP A 882 34.63 9.42 21.86
N GLY A 883 33.31 9.61 21.63
CA GLY A 883 32.44 8.52 21.16
C GLY A 883 30.94 8.85 21.06
N GLN A 884 30.50 9.47 19.96
CA GLN A 884 29.09 9.89 19.77
C GLN A 884 28.55 9.65 18.34
N CYS A 885 27.23 9.86 18.21
CA CYS A 885 26.39 9.48 17.06
C CYS A 885 26.59 10.35 15.80
N HIS A 886 26.24 9.79 14.63
CA HIS A 886 26.16 10.51 13.35
C HIS A 886 24.69 10.86 12.99
N GLN A 887 24.48 12.02 12.39
CA GLN A 887 23.19 12.73 12.34
C GLN A 887 22.12 12.12 11.39
N ILE A 888 20.87 11.97 11.86
CA ILE A 888 19.68 11.73 11.01
C ILE A 888 18.47 12.64 11.40
N ALA A 889 18.71 13.80 12.01
CA ALA A 889 17.64 14.71 12.45
C ALA A 889 17.03 15.58 11.32
N ASN A 890 17.80 15.93 10.29
CA ASN A 890 17.51 17.08 9.42
C ASN A 890 16.90 16.74 8.04
N ARG A 891 16.16 15.62 7.89
CA ARG A 891 15.51 15.25 6.61
C ARG A 891 13.97 15.30 6.60
N TYR A 892 13.33 15.76 7.69
CA TYR A 892 11.86 15.90 7.77
C TYR A 892 11.39 17.27 8.29
N LEU A 893 11.27 18.23 7.35
CA LEU A 893 10.44 19.44 7.47
C LEU A 893 9.54 19.54 6.22
N TRP A 894 8.66 18.56 6.05
CA TRP A 894 7.96 18.31 4.77
C TRP A 894 6.49 17.88 4.89
N THR A 895 5.83 18.22 5.99
CA THR A 895 4.38 18.01 6.22
C THR A 895 3.50 19.13 5.61
N CYS A 896 4.13 20.11 4.97
CA CYS A 896 3.64 21.47 4.80
C CYS A 896 4.08 22.07 3.45
N VAL A 897 3.20 22.81 2.78
CA VAL A 897 3.49 23.52 1.52
C VAL A 897 2.66 24.81 1.46
N PRO A 898 3.22 25.96 1.04
CA PRO A 898 4.63 26.31 0.80
C PRO A 898 5.25 27.04 2.03
N PRO A 899 6.57 27.41 2.05
CA PRO A 899 7.56 27.35 0.97
C PRO A 899 8.92 26.68 1.31
N THR A 900 9.63 26.27 0.24
CA THR A 900 11.09 26.05 0.13
C THR A 900 11.78 25.06 1.09
N SER A 901 12.08 23.88 0.57
CA SER A 901 13.10 22.95 1.07
C SER A 901 14.49 23.27 0.50
N ILE A 902 15.54 22.66 1.05
CA ILE A 902 16.87 22.62 0.43
C ILE A 902 16.89 21.81 -0.89
N ASP A 903 15.88 20.96 -1.11
CA ASP A 903 15.61 20.33 -2.41
C ASP A 903 15.33 21.36 -3.51
N ASP A 904 14.70 22.49 -3.14
CA ASP A 904 14.27 23.55 -4.05
C ASP A 904 15.36 24.61 -4.27
N ALA A 905 16.50 24.49 -3.57
CA ALA A 905 17.65 25.37 -3.74
C ALA A 905 18.41 25.05 -5.05
N PRO A 906 18.93 26.06 -5.77
CA PRO A 906 19.79 25.84 -6.94
C PRO A 906 20.97 24.91 -6.62
N LEU A 907 21.37 24.07 -7.57
CA LEU A 907 22.26 22.93 -7.31
C LEU A 907 23.66 23.37 -6.85
N GLU A 908 24.13 24.51 -7.35
CA GLU A 908 25.37 25.18 -6.94
C GLU A 908 25.30 25.85 -5.55
N GLN A 909 24.13 25.84 -4.91
CA GLN A 909 23.86 26.35 -3.56
C GLN A 909 23.46 25.21 -2.59
N GLN A 910 23.45 23.95 -3.05
CA GLN A 910 23.24 22.77 -2.20
C GLN A 910 24.57 22.33 -1.55
N PRO A 911 24.58 21.92 -0.25
CA PRO A 911 25.80 21.55 0.45
C PRO A 911 26.59 20.41 -0.19
N ASN A 912 27.90 20.38 0.07
CA ASN A 912 28.75 19.21 -0.19
C ASN A 912 28.10 17.94 0.35
N GLY A 913 28.21 16.84 -0.39
CA GLY A 913 27.59 15.56 -0.04
C GLY A 913 26.08 15.46 -0.23
N TYR A 914 25.33 16.56 -0.45
CA TYR A 914 23.86 16.53 -0.40
C TYR A 914 23.24 15.58 -1.43
N GLY A 915 23.41 15.86 -2.74
CA GLY A 915 22.81 15.05 -3.80
C GLY A 915 23.27 13.58 -3.74
N LEU A 916 24.57 13.37 -3.49
CA LEU A 916 25.13 12.03 -3.32
C LEU A 916 24.49 11.27 -2.15
N SER A 917 24.23 11.94 -1.02
CA SER A 917 23.63 11.35 0.18
C SER A 917 22.12 11.09 0.05
N VAL A 918 21.43 11.83 -0.81
CA VAL A 918 20.06 11.52 -1.24
C VAL A 918 20.06 10.28 -2.14
N PHE A 919 21.03 10.13 -3.04
CA PHE A 919 21.10 8.95 -3.90
C PHE A 919 21.61 7.68 -3.19
N ALA A 920 22.61 7.79 -2.31
CA ALA A 920 23.17 6.67 -1.57
C ALA A 920 22.19 6.10 -0.53
N PHE A 921 21.38 6.96 0.10
CA PHE A 921 20.55 6.59 1.25
C PHE A 921 19.05 6.91 1.12
N GLY A 922 18.60 7.43 -0.02
CA GLY A 922 17.25 7.96 -0.20
C GLY A 922 17.08 9.34 0.42
N LYS A 923 15.99 10.03 0.08
CA LYS A 923 15.67 11.33 0.66
C LYS A 923 15.40 11.23 2.16
N TYR A 924 14.84 10.09 2.62
CA TYR A 924 14.41 9.88 4.01
C TYR A 924 15.15 8.75 4.75
N GLY A 925 16.08 8.05 4.10
CA GLY A 925 16.75 6.87 4.65
C GLY A 925 16.32 5.58 3.97
N VAL A 926 17.25 4.61 3.89
CA VAL A 926 17.05 3.33 3.18
C VAL A 926 15.94 2.53 3.87
N GLY A 927 14.91 2.14 3.12
CA GLY A 927 13.76 1.41 3.65
C GLY A 927 12.73 2.28 4.39
N PHE A 928 12.91 3.60 4.48
CA PHE A 928 11.96 4.48 5.19
C PHE A 928 10.59 4.50 4.50
N ARG A 929 10.56 4.51 3.16
CA ARG A 929 9.32 4.48 2.40
C ARG A 929 8.59 3.15 2.60
N GLU A 930 9.30 2.04 2.53
CA GLU A 930 8.77 0.69 2.77
C GLU A 930 8.24 0.56 4.21
N TRP A 931 8.91 1.16 5.19
CA TRP A 931 8.42 1.27 6.57
C TRP A 931 7.13 2.09 6.65
N CYS A 932 7.04 3.23 5.95
CA CYS A 932 5.82 4.03 5.88
C CYS A 932 4.67 3.27 5.20
N GLU A 933 4.90 2.63 4.05
CA GLU A 933 3.89 1.83 3.36
C GLU A 933 3.42 0.64 4.21
N ALA A 934 4.33 -0.06 4.90
CA ALA A 934 4.01 -1.16 5.81
C ALA A 934 3.28 -0.73 7.11
N ASN A 935 3.42 0.53 7.52
CA ASN A 935 2.66 1.13 8.63
C ASN A 935 1.46 1.98 8.13
N GLU A 936 1.09 1.85 6.85
CA GLU A 936 -0.01 2.55 6.17
C GLU A 936 0.03 4.09 6.40
N PHE A 937 1.20 4.70 6.25
CA PHE A 937 1.34 6.14 6.10
C PHE A 937 1.20 6.50 4.61
N GLY A 938 0.13 7.23 4.27
CA GLY A 938 -0.08 7.75 2.93
C GLY A 938 0.86 8.91 2.57
N ASP A 939 0.91 9.24 1.28
CA ASP A 939 1.53 10.44 0.71
C ASP A 939 3.04 10.66 0.98
N VAL A 940 3.81 9.60 1.23
CA VAL A 940 5.27 9.64 1.05
C VAL A 940 5.57 9.74 -0.45
N ALA A 941 6.11 10.87 -0.90
CA ALA A 941 6.58 11.02 -2.27
C ALA A 941 7.73 10.03 -2.56
N PRO A 942 7.84 9.49 -3.79
CA PRO A 942 9.00 8.70 -4.17
C PRO A 942 10.28 9.54 -4.08
N ASP A 943 11.41 8.90 -3.77
CA ASP A 943 12.73 9.52 -3.89
C ASP A 943 12.92 10.07 -5.31
N ASP A 944 13.14 11.38 -5.43
CA ASP A 944 13.44 12.04 -6.71
C ASP A 944 14.95 12.16 -6.90
N TYR A 945 15.47 11.41 -7.87
CA TYR A 945 16.88 11.40 -8.24
C TYR A 945 17.18 12.23 -9.50
N THR A 946 16.22 13.03 -10.01
CA THR A 946 16.45 13.90 -11.17
C THR A 946 17.47 15.01 -10.87
N SER A 947 17.51 15.51 -9.64
CA SER A 947 18.46 16.52 -9.15
C SER A 947 19.88 16.00 -8.89
N LEU A 948 20.11 14.68 -8.88
CA LEU A 948 21.44 14.10 -8.61
C LEU A 948 22.45 14.37 -9.72
N TYR A 949 22.16 13.92 -10.95
CA TYR A 949 23.16 13.90 -12.02
C TYR A 949 23.56 15.30 -12.53
N PRO A 950 22.75 16.38 -12.47
CA PRO A 950 23.24 17.73 -12.70
C PRO A 950 24.04 18.28 -11.49
N TRP A 951 23.69 17.92 -10.25
CA TRP A 951 24.48 18.27 -9.05
C TRP A 951 25.88 17.63 -9.08
N VAL A 952 26.00 16.36 -9.50
CA VAL A 952 27.31 15.72 -9.73
C VAL A 952 28.11 16.47 -10.80
N GLN A 953 27.45 17.00 -11.85
CA GLN A 953 28.11 17.74 -12.92
C GLN A 953 28.66 19.11 -12.49
N THR A 954 28.10 19.77 -11.47
CA THR A 954 28.70 21.00 -10.92
C THR A 954 30.03 20.73 -10.20
N ILE A 955 30.25 19.49 -9.73
CA ILE A 955 31.43 19.10 -8.94
C ILE A 955 32.54 18.48 -9.81
N VAL A 956 32.22 17.54 -10.72
CA VAL A 956 33.23 16.77 -11.49
C VAL A 956 33.20 16.99 -13.01
N GLY A 957 32.32 17.87 -13.49
CA GLY A 957 32.06 18.08 -14.91
C GLY A 957 31.20 16.98 -15.56
N SER A 958 30.80 17.19 -16.82
CA SER A 958 29.91 16.29 -17.56
C SER A 958 30.61 15.10 -18.21
N GLY A 959 29.82 14.14 -18.69
CA GLY A 959 30.30 12.94 -19.38
C GLY A 959 30.77 11.84 -18.42
N ALA A 960 31.76 11.05 -18.84
CA ALA A 960 32.16 9.80 -18.19
C ALA A 960 32.53 9.94 -16.70
N ARG A 961 33.05 11.11 -16.28
CA ARG A 961 33.37 11.38 -14.87
C ARG A 961 32.12 11.46 -14.01
N SER A 962 31.10 12.22 -14.42
CA SER A 962 29.81 12.25 -13.71
C SER A 962 29.07 10.90 -13.71
N GLN A 963 29.24 10.09 -14.76
CA GLN A 963 28.66 8.74 -14.84
C GLN A 963 29.31 7.77 -13.84
N ASP A 964 30.62 7.88 -13.62
CA ASP A 964 31.37 6.99 -12.72
C ASP A 964 31.01 7.21 -11.24
N VAL A 965 30.77 8.47 -10.85
CA VAL A 965 30.25 8.83 -9.52
C VAL A 965 28.88 8.18 -9.30
N VAL A 966 27.97 8.31 -10.26
CA VAL A 966 26.62 7.71 -10.16
C VAL A 966 26.70 6.18 -10.10
N LYS A 967 27.52 5.53 -10.93
CA LYS A 967 27.71 4.07 -10.84
C LYS A 967 28.27 3.65 -9.48
N SER A 968 29.38 4.25 -9.06
CA SER A 968 30.03 3.93 -7.78
C SER A 968 29.08 4.07 -6.59
N THR A 969 28.19 5.07 -6.62
CA THR A 969 27.22 5.33 -5.54
C THR A 969 26.04 4.37 -5.57
N ALA A 970 25.60 3.95 -6.76
CA ALA A 970 24.58 2.90 -6.89
C ALA A 970 25.11 1.54 -6.39
N ASP A 971 26.35 1.19 -6.77
CA ASP A 971 27.02 -0.03 -6.32
C ASP A 971 27.22 0.00 -4.79
N PHE A 972 27.55 1.16 -4.22
CA PHE A 972 27.66 1.39 -2.76
C PHE A 972 26.32 1.22 -2.03
N ARG A 973 25.21 1.82 -2.51
CA ARG A 973 23.85 1.60 -1.96
C ARG A 973 23.48 0.13 -2.01
N ALA A 974 23.73 -0.54 -3.14
CA ALA A 974 23.45 -1.95 -3.35
C ALA A 974 24.35 -2.89 -2.52
N ALA A 975 25.48 -2.41 -2.00
CA ALA A 975 26.30 -3.10 -1.02
C ALA A 975 25.77 -2.89 0.41
N ILE A 976 25.62 -1.64 0.85
CA ILE A 976 25.13 -1.29 2.21
C ILE A 976 23.75 -1.87 2.51
N ALA A 977 22.84 -1.93 1.54
CA ALA A 977 21.50 -2.52 1.72
C ALA A 977 21.51 -4.02 2.09
N LYS A 978 22.66 -4.70 1.99
CA LYS A 978 22.85 -6.10 2.38
C LYS A 978 23.55 -6.26 3.74
N VAL A 979 23.90 -5.16 4.41
CA VAL A 979 24.68 -5.16 5.66
C VAL A 979 23.76 -4.84 6.84
N GLN A 980 23.71 -5.76 7.80
CA GLN A 980 22.83 -5.66 8.97
C GLN A 980 23.20 -4.48 9.89
N ASP A 981 24.48 -4.09 9.93
CA ASP A 981 25.01 -2.93 10.66
C ASP A 981 26.27 -2.35 9.93
N PRO A 982 26.09 -1.43 8.96
CA PRO A 982 27.19 -0.86 8.17
C PRO A 982 27.96 0.19 8.98
N LYS A 983 29.29 0.03 9.08
CA LYS A 983 30.16 0.98 9.78
C LYS A 983 30.57 2.15 8.88
N PRO A 984 30.74 3.38 9.41
CA PRO A 984 31.21 4.54 8.64
C PRO A 984 32.57 4.33 7.96
N ASP A 985 33.43 3.48 8.53
CA ASP A 985 34.72 3.06 7.96
C ASP A 985 34.69 1.61 7.43
N GLY A 986 33.50 1.04 7.27
CA GLY A 986 33.30 -0.35 6.85
C GLY A 986 33.86 -0.64 5.46
N LYS A 987 34.02 -1.93 5.14
CA LYS A 987 34.56 -2.39 3.84
C LYS A 987 33.80 -1.81 2.64
N GLU A 988 32.49 -1.58 2.77
CA GLU A 988 31.66 -0.92 1.76
C GLU A 988 32.03 0.54 1.55
N VAL A 989 32.27 1.31 2.62
CA VAL A 989 32.60 2.74 2.54
C VAL A 989 34.03 2.94 2.06
N LYS A 990 34.97 2.13 2.57
CA LYS A 990 36.36 2.10 2.07
C LYS A 990 36.41 1.74 0.59
N ALA A 991 35.70 0.68 0.16
CA ALA A 991 35.61 0.34 -1.26
C ALA A 991 34.96 1.45 -2.12
N PHE A 992 33.96 2.17 -1.60
CA PHE A 992 33.34 3.29 -2.30
C PHE A 992 34.29 4.48 -2.51
N VAL A 993 34.94 4.95 -1.44
CA VAL A 993 35.92 6.06 -1.53
C VAL A 993 37.12 5.68 -2.40
N GLN A 994 37.61 4.44 -2.29
CA GLN A 994 38.68 3.91 -3.14
C GLN A 994 38.25 3.74 -4.61
N ASN A 995 36.97 3.49 -4.89
CA ASN A 995 36.47 3.47 -6.27
C ASN A 995 36.42 4.87 -6.88
N LEU A 996 35.92 5.88 -6.14
CA LEU A 996 35.96 7.28 -6.59
C LEU A 996 37.40 7.75 -6.85
N TYR A 997 38.34 7.43 -5.96
CA TYR A 997 39.74 7.90 -6.05
C TYR A 997 40.49 7.40 -7.29
N LYS A 998 40.00 6.35 -7.97
CA LYS A 998 40.56 5.90 -9.26
C LYS A 998 40.40 6.93 -10.39
N LYS A 999 39.47 7.89 -10.28
CA LYS A 999 39.13 8.87 -11.33
C LYS A 999 38.82 10.29 -10.83
N HIS A 1000 38.78 10.49 -9.51
CA HIS A 1000 38.42 11.75 -8.85
C HIS A 1000 39.47 12.12 -7.81
N THR A 1001 39.79 13.41 -7.76
CA THR A 1001 40.73 13.98 -6.78
C THR A 1001 40.16 13.93 -5.37
N LYS A 1002 41.03 13.98 -4.34
CA LYS A 1002 40.60 14.01 -2.94
C LYS A 1002 39.62 15.19 -2.67
N ASP A 1003 39.83 16.35 -3.29
CA ASP A 1003 38.93 17.51 -3.18
C ASP A 1003 37.56 17.32 -3.86
N GLU A 1004 37.50 16.63 -4.99
CA GLU A 1004 36.22 16.23 -5.60
C GLU A 1004 35.49 15.22 -4.71
N ILE A 1005 36.19 14.26 -4.11
CA ILE A 1005 35.60 13.29 -3.18
C ILE A 1005 35.04 14.01 -1.94
N MET A 1006 35.78 14.95 -1.35
CA MET A 1006 35.30 15.77 -0.22
C MET A 1006 34.01 16.51 -0.58
N LYS A 1007 33.95 17.16 -1.75
CA LYS A 1007 32.73 17.83 -2.26
C LYS A 1007 31.57 16.85 -2.51
N LEU A 1008 31.87 15.69 -3.10
CA LEU A 1008 30.87 14.65 -3.39
C LEU A 1008 30.32 13.97 -2.13
N THR A 1009 31.08 13.87 -1.05
CA THR A 1009 30.74 13.02 0.13
C THR A 1009 30.54 13.77 1.45
N ASN A 1010 30.91 15.05 1.51
CA ASN A 1010 31.03 15.85 2.74
C ASN A 1010 32.05 15.32 3.77
N LEU A 1011 32.95 14.41 3.36
CA LEU A 1011 34.08 13.98 4.20
C LEU A 1011 35.13 15.08 4.31
N THR A 1012 35.78 15.18 5.47
CA THR A 1012 37.00 15.99 5.63
C THR A 1012 38.19 15.32 4.95
N ARG A 1013 39.27 16.07 4.68
CA ARG A 1013 40.48 15.51 4.05
C ARG A 1013 41.06 14.34 4.85
N SER A 1014 41.16 14.48 6.19
CA SER A 1014 41.61 13.40 7.09
C SER A 1014 40.79 12.12 6.88
N GLN A 1015 39.46 12.22 6.85
CA GLN A 1015 38.58 11.06 6.65
C GLN A 1015 38.68 10.47 5.25
N VAL A 1016 38.99 11.26 4.21
CA VAL A 1016 39.29 10.71 2.88
C VAL A 1016 40.62 9.95 2.91
N ASP A 1017 41.65 10.52 3.53
CA ASP A 1017 42.96 9.88 3.68
C ASP A 1017 42.89 8.59 4.52
N GLU A 1018 42.10 8.56 5.60
CA GLU A 1018 41.84 7.39 6.48
C GLU A 1018 41.04 6.25 5.81
N LEU A 1019 40.33 6.54 4.71
CA LEU A 1019 39.55 5.54 3.95
C LEU A 1019 40.28 5.04 2.69
N LEU A 1020 41.33 5.74 2.27
CA LEU A 1020 42.25 5.31 1.23
C LEU A 1020 43.35 4.41 1.83
N PRO A 1021 43.99 3.54 1.03
CA PRO A 1021 45.19 2.83 1.48
C PRO A 1021 46.34 3.82 1.68
N ASP A 1022 47.20 3.56 2.67
CA ASP A 1022 48.46 4.29 2.85
C ASP A 1022 49.26 4.35 1.54
N GLU A 1023 49.78 5.52 1.18
CA GLU A 1023 50.49 5.77 -0.08
C GLU A 1023 51.86 5.05 -0.19
N GLY A 1024 52.16 4.13 0.73
CA GLY A 1024 53.43 3.39 0.82
C GLY A 1024 53.45 2.00 0.17
N TRP A 1025 52.35 1.49 -0.41
CA TRP A 1025 52.27 0.10 -0.92
C TRP A 1025 51.71 -0.06 -2.36
N PHE A 1026 52.15 0.80 -3.28
CA PHE A 1026 52.14 0.49 -4.71
C PHE A 1026 53.49 0.82 -5.36
N GLY A 1027 54.26 -0.23 -5.62
CA GLY A 1027 55.31 -0.31 -6.64
C GLY A 1027 54.97 -1.39 -7.66
#